data_AF-A0AAD9I4Q8-F1
#
_entry.id   AF-A0AAD9I4Q8-F1
#
_cell.length_a   1.000
_cell.length_b   1.000
_cell.length_c   1.000
_cell.angle_alpha   90.00
_cell.angle_beta   90.00
_cell.angle_gamma   90.00
#
_symmetry.space_group_name_H-M   'P 1'
#
loop_
_entity.id
_entity.type
_entity.pdbx_description
1 polymer ?
#
loop_
_entity_poly.entity_id
_entity_poly.type
_entity_poly.pdbx_seq_one_letter_code
_entity_poly.pdbx_strand_id
1 'polypeptide(L)'
;MASTNYKEAFSLFDKRGNGRVTLDSLGDLLRACGQNPTLAEIRDLEKNVGGDFDFETFSRILNRPGGFRDPGDPEEYCRGFQVFDKDMTGFIGVGQLKYILTNLGEKMSDEEVDELLKSVDTSSGQVNYTDLVNLRLAPGIGGLLERLYCTESATPIFCHLVLSSIVVFSVIVVILAAPRIVTRLNVVFNHLKYRPPQIPIVAPPPNSAPFSNPTASASHKPVQTQTAADAMAKYTQPPQPPPLFTGTKESIVQDVKALCDDARAQLDKLVADVPADTSEPTSAGKKATFDTVMRPQIAQENQISLQAHILVFYRQVSADEALRDASTEAAKMLEEFSIERGMREDVFRLVDAAYVNSGLKSSRDANKDRLIDGDLARQCGLEDVESARLLERERLGYIRNGLGLPAGPKRDRFKEIRNRLSQIQIAFQQNLNDENNGIWFTAEELEGVPSDVVDNLEKGSGDNDGKFKLTFKYPDLFPALKFAKNADIRKQIFIQSENKCNQNVPLFKEAILLRDEAARLLGYPDHATYRVEDKMAKTPKTVLDFLGDLRGRLAAGGAKEVAHLAEIKKEELAARNLAFDGNYYLWDHRYYDRLMVEKEYNIDENAIAEYFPLRPTVGAMLKIFEELFGLVFVELSPEARKSISPSGKAEDLTWHEDVIMFSVWNDASEGDGFVGYLYLDLHPRAGKYGHAANFNLQPGFLLPNGTRRYPATALVCNFSKATPNKPSLLKHNEVVTLFHELGHGIHDLAGKTRYARFHGTATVRDFVEAPSQMLENWCWTPSQLKKLSGHYETGAPIPDELISRLVSTKHVNGALFNLRQLHFGLFDMKVHTPKTHEELESLDVSKLYNEMRAELCGLKGPEALGEPSTWGNGQATFGHLIGGYDAGYYGYLSSQVYSADMFQTVFAANPMDHEQGRRYRHTVLEKGGSQDEMLTLEQFLGRNPSSEAFYKELGLA
;
A
#
# COMPACT_ATOMS: atom_id res chain seq x y z
N MET A 1 40.64 10.99 45.24
CA MET A 1 40.38 9.67 44.61
C MET A 1 39.90 8.73 45.70
N ALA A 2 38.71 8.14 45.55
CA ALA A 2 38.35 6.94 46.30
C ALA A 2 38.68 5.74 45.41
N SER A 3 39.33 4.71 45.94
CA SER A 3 39.60 3.48 45.19
C SER A 3 38.35 2.60 45.24
N THR A 4 37.46 2.75 44.25
CA THR A 4 36.26 1.92 44.10
C THR A 4 36.65 0.45 44.12
N ASN A 5 36.18 -0.30 45.12
CA ASN A 5 36.42 -1.73 45.16
C ASN A 5 35.53 -2.40 44.10
N TYR A 6 36.08 -2.65 42.92
CA TYR A 6 35.35 -3.25 41.79
C TYR A 6 34.69 -4.59 42.15
N LYS A 7 35.17 -5.29 43.19
CA LYS A 7 34.58 -6.54 43.67
C LYS A 7 33.31 -6.31 44.50
N GLU A 8 33.23 -5.22 45.26
CA GLU A 8 32.00 -4.77 45.90
C GLU A 8 30.99 -4.31 44.84
N ALA A 9 31.42 -3.51 43.86
CA ALA A 9 30.58 -3.09 42.73
C ALA A 9 30.00 -4.30 41.99
N PHE A 10 30.82 -5.29 41.63
CA PHE A 10 30.35 -6.54 41.02
C PHE A 10 29.33 -7.28 41.90
N SER A 11 29.56 -7.36 43.22
CA SER A 11 28.63 -8.04 44.14
C SER A 11 27.25 -7.38 44.27
N LEU A 12 27.11 -6.08 43.97
CA LEU A 12 25.82 -5.40 43.91
C LEU A 12 25.00 -5.78 42.67
N PHE A 13 25.65 -6.28 41.61
CA PHE A 13 25.01 -6.70 40.36
C PHE A 13 24.79 -8.22 40.28
N ASP A 14 25.47 -9.01 41.12
CA ASP A 14 25.17 -10.43 41.34
C ASP A 14 23.88 -10.58 42.18
N LYS A 15 22.74 -10.29 41.54
CA LYS A 15 21.39 -10.40 42.11
C LYS A 15 21.01 -11.84 42.51
N ARG A 16 21.83 -12.84 42.20
CA ARG A 16 21.60 -14.26 42.51
C ARG A 16 22.52 -14.80 43.61
N GLY A 17 23.54 -14.05 44.03
CA GLY A 17 24.55 -14.47 44.99
C GLY A 17 25.39 -15.68 44.55
N ASN A 18 25.52 -15.92 43.23
CA ASN A 18 26.11 -17.13 42.67
C ASN A 18 27.51 -16.92 42.04
N GLY A 19 28.07 -15.72 42.17
CA GLY A 19 29.35 -15.31 41.60
C GLY A 19 29.28 -14.86 40.13
N ARG A 20 28.08 -14.73 39.55
CA ARG A 20 27.89 -14.31 38.15
C ARG A 20 26.88 -13.17 38.00
N VAL A 21 27.19 -12.24 37.11
CA VAL A 21 26.32 -11.14 36.70
C VAL A 21 25.69 -11.48 35.35
N THR A 22 24.41 -11.12 35.16
CA THR A 22 23.69 -11.32 33.91
C THR A 22 24.28 -10.48 32.78
N LEU A 23 24.38 -11.04 31.56
CA LEU A 23 25.05 -10.40 30.42
C LEU A 23 24.58 -8.95 30.19
N ASP A 24 23.26 -8.76 30.15
CA ASP A 24 22.56 -7.47 29.95
C ASP A 24 22.94 -6.38 30.98
N SER A 25 23.59 -6.74 32.08
CA SER A 25 24.04 -5.82 33.13
C SER A 25 25.52 -5.41 33.01
N LEU A 26 26.22 -5.85 31.96
CA LEU A 26 27.64 -5.52 31.72
C LEU A 26 27.88 -4.02 31.54
N GLY A 27 27.05 -3.35 30.73
CA GLY A 27 27.16 -1.91 30.49
C GLY A 27 26.99 -1.08 31.76
N ASP A 28 25.99 -1.41 32.57
CA ASP A 28 25.68 -0.70 33.81
C ASP A 28 26.71 -0.93 34.90
N LEU A 29 27.24 -2.16 35.00
CA LEU A 29 28.33 -2.47 35.93
C LEU A 29 29.65 -1.78 35.53
N LEU A 30 29.93 -1.63 34.23
CA LEU A 30 31.07 -0.82 33.75
C LEU A 30 30.90 0.66 34.12
N ARG A 31 29.70 1.23 33.93
CA ARG A 31 29.36 2.61 34.34
C ARG A 31 29.48 2.81 35.85
N ALA A 32 28.96 1.87 36.65
CA ALA A 32 29.12 1.87 38.11
C ALA A 32 30.60 1.76 38.56
N CYS A 33 31.47 1.18 37.74
CA CYS A 33 32.92 1.15 37.93
C CYS A 33 33.65 2.37 37.34
N GLY A 34 32.92 3.44 37.01
CA GLY A 34 33.46 4.71 36.51
C GLY A 34 33.95 4.68 35.07
N GLN A 35 33.59 3.66 34.28
CA GLN A 35 33.95 3.56 32.87
C GLN A 35 32.84 4.13 31.98
N ASN A 36 33.23 4.63 30.80
CA ASN A 36 32.33 5.29 29.86
C ASN A 36 32.33 4.58 28.48
N PRO A 37 31.80 3.34 28.38
CA PRO A 37 31.63 2.64 27.11
C PRO A 37 30.37 3.11 26.35
N THR A 38 30.48 3.16 25.02
CA THR A 38 29.32 3.33 24.12
C THR A 38 28.43 2.08 24.09
N LEU A 39 27.16 2.20 23.68
CA LEU A 39 26.27 1.05 23.46
C LEU A 39 26.82 0.13 22.35
N ALA A 40 27.48 0.68 21.34
CA ALA A 40 28.20 -0.09 20.33
C ALA A 40 29.33 -0.94 20.93
N GLU A 41 30.14 -0.38 21.82
CA GLU A 41 31.19 -1.14 22.53
C GLU A 41 30.63 -2.15 23.54
N ILE A 42 29.54 -1.81 24.24
CA ILE A 42 28.85 -2.76 25.14
C ILE A 42 28.40 -3.98 24.34
N ARG A 43 27.72 -3.79 23.21
CA ARG A 43 27.26 -4.89 22.33
C ARG A 43 28.39 -5.72 21.74
N ASP A 44 29.57 -5.14 21.53
CA ASP A 44 30.75 -5.90 21.09
C ASP A 44 31.36 -6.71 22.25
N LEU A 45 31.49 -6.10 23.43
CA LEU A 45 31.93 -6.79 24.64
C LEU A 45 30.99 -7.94 25.02
N GLU A 46 29.67 -7.74 24.92
CA GLU A 46 28.65 -8.76 25.18
C GLU A 46 28.79 -9.97 24.25
N LYS A 47 29.01 -9.74 22.94
CA LYS A 47 29.29 -10.81 21.96
C LYS A 47 30.57 -11.59 22.27
N ASN A 48 31.61 -10.89 22.72
CA ASN A 48 32.88 -11.51 23.11
C ASN A 48 32.80 -12.28 24.45
N VAL A 49 31.79 -12.00 25.28
CA VAL A 49 31.56 -12.66 26.58
C VAL A 49 30.59 -13.86 26.45
N GLY A 50 29.53 -13.72 25.64
CA GLY A 50 28.65 -14.82 25.23
C GLY A 50 27.64 -15.35 26.27
N GLY A 51 27.55 -14.76 27.47
CA GLY A 51 26.56 -15.13 28.51
C GLY A 51 26.87 -14.55 29.89
N ASP A 52 26.10 -14.95 30.90
CA ASP A 52 26.31 -14.56 32.31
C ASP A 52 27.77 -14.76 32.74
N PHE A 53 28.41 -13.72 33.30
CA PHE A 53 29.86 -13.63 33.46
C PHE A 53 30.30 -13.48 34.92
N ASP A 54 31.52 -13.93 35.23
CA ASP A 54 32.13 -13.86 36.57
C ASP A 54 33.07 -12.65 36.73
N PHE A 55 33.51 -12.40 37.97
CA PHE A 55 34.36 -11.24 38.30
C PHE A 55 35.72 -11.27 37.59
N GLU A 56 36.28 -12.44 37.28
CA GLU A 56 37.53 -12.55 36.52
C GLU A 56 37.34 -12.15 35.06
N THR A 57 36.20 -12.53 34.46
CA THR A 57 35.80 -12.08 33.13
C THR A 57 35.53 -10.58 33.12
N PHE A 58 34.80 -10.04 34.10
CA PHE A 58 34.58 -8.61 34.25
C PHE A 58 35.89 -7.82 34.43
N SER A 59 36.81 -8.32 35.26
CA SER A 59 38.10 -7.66 35.51
C SER A 59 38.97 -7.59 34.25
N ARG A 60 38.91 -8.60 33.38
CA ARG A 60 39.60 -8.57 32.06
C ARG A 60 39.00 -7.53 31.10
N ILE A 61 37.68 -7.32 31.14
CA ILE A 61 37.01 -6.27 30.35
C ILE A 61 37.36 -4.88 30.89
N LEU A 62 37.33 -4.71 32.21
CA LEU A 62 37.67 -3.46 32.89
C LEU A 62 39.11 -3.00 32.59
N ASN A 63 40.04 -3.94 32.46
CA ASN A 63 41.46 -3.70 32.18
C ASN A 63 41.83 -3.96 30.70
N ARG A 64 40.88 -3.81 29.76
CA ARG A 64 41.14 -4.08 28.33
C ARG A 64 42.23 -3.15 27.75
N PRO A 65 43.08 -3.63 26.82
CA PRO A 65 44.04 -2.77 26.12
C PRO A 65 43.35 -1.58 25.45
N GLY A 66 43.89 -0.37 25.63
CA GLY A 66 43.29 0.88 25.15
C GLY A 66 42.23 1.49 26.09
N GLY A 67 41.80 0.78 27.14
CA GLY A 67 40.90 1.31 28.17
C GLY A 67 39.51 1.71 27.66
N PHE A 68 38.87 2.65 28.35
CA PHE A 68 37.60 3.28 27.98
C PHE A 68 37.81 4.79 27.76
N ARG A 69 36.85 5.46 27.13
CA ARG A 69 37.01 6.83 26.65
C ARG A 69 36.91 7.87 27.78
N ASP A 70 37.94 8.72 27.90
CA ASP A 70 37.95 9.86 28.83
C ASP A 70 36.79 10.84 28.59
N PRO A 71 36.31 11.55 29.64
CA PRO A 71 35.42 12.70 29.48
C PRO A 71 36.06 13.83 28.66
N GLY A 72 35.28 14.41 27.75
CA GLY A 72 35.63 15.63 27.02
C GLY A 72 35.33 16.92 27.79
N ASP A 73 35.60 18.05 27.16
CA ASP A 73 35.52 19.39 27.77
C ASP A 73 34.05 19.87 27.90
N PRO A 74 33.62 20.49 29.03
CA PRO A 74 32.30 21.12 29.13
C PRO A 74 31.96 22.07 27.97
N GLU A 75 32.90 22.85 27.44
CA GLU A 75 32.62 23.75 26.32
C GLU A 75 32.24 22.99 25.04
N GLU A 76 32.84 21.83 24.79
CA GLU A 76 32.48 21.00 23.63
C GLU A 76 31.04 20.48 23.74
N TYR A 77 30.59 20.20 24.96
CA TYR A 77 29.25 19.71 25.23
C TYR A 77 28.19 20.83 25.17
N CYS A 78 28.50 22.03 25.66
CA CYS A 78 27.63 23.20 25.50
C CYS A 78 27.45 23.59 24.02
N ARG A 79 28.51 23.50 23.20
CA ARG A 79 28.42 23.69 21.74
C ARG A 79 27.46 22.71 21.06
N GLY A 80 27.24 21.53 21.66
CA GLY A 80 26.27 20.56 21.15
C GLY A 80 24.82 21.02 21.26
N PHE A 81 24.46 21.69 22.35
CA PHE A 81 23.11 22.21 22.58
C PHE A 81 22.86 23.57 21.87
N GLN A 82 23.90 24.35 21.61
CA GLN A 82 23.84 25.60 20.82
C GLN A 82 23.30 25.41 19.38
N VAL A 83 23.33 24.20 18.83
CA VAL A 83 22.69 23.87 17.54
C VAL A 83 21.15 24.02 17.60
N PHE A 84 20.57 23.90 18.80
CA PHE A 84 19.14 23.90 19.07
C PHE A 84 18.63 25.22 19.70
N ASP A 85 19.53 25.97 20.34
CA ASP A 85 19.34 27.32 20.88
C ASP A 85 19.82 28.37 19.87
N LYS A 86 18.98 28.65 18.85
CA LYS A 86 19.32 29.53 17.72
C LYS A 86 19.67 30.96 18.10
N ASP A 87 19.15 31.42 19.24
CA ASP A 87 19.33 32.78 19.76
C ASP A 87 20.46 32.85 20.81
N MET A 88 21.16 31.74 21.07
CA MET A 88 22.31 31.62 21.99
C MET A 88 21.99 32.09 23.42
N THR A 89 20.79 31.78 23.89
CA THR A 89 20.25 32.15 25.20
C THR A 89 20.89 31.43 26.38
N GLY A 90 21.47 30.25 26.17
CA GLY A 90 21.88 29.29 27.21
C GLY A 90 20.82 28.23 27.51
N PHE A 91 19.65 28.28 26.88
CA PHE A 91 18.48 27.46 27.21
C PHE A 91 17.92 26.71 26.00
N ILE A 92 17.31 25.54 26.28
CA ILE A 92 16.54 24.74 25.31
C ILE A 92 15.22 24.28 25.94
N GLY A 93 14.17 24.11 25.13
CA GLY A 93 12.86 23.66 25.65
C GLY A 93 12.92 22.23 26.20
N VAL A 94 12.18 21.93 27.28
CA VAL A 94 12.17 20.59 27.90
C VAL A 94 11.78 19.50 26.90
N GLY A 95 10.73 19.71 26.10
CA GLY A 95 10.34 18.78 25.02
C GLY A 95 11.36 18.67 23.89
N GLN A 96 12.14 19.74 23.65
CA GLN A 96 13.23 19.74 22.67
C GLN A 96 14.41 18.91 23.18
N LEU A 97 14.80 19.08 24.46
CA LEU A 97 15.79 18.25 25.14
C LEU A 97 15.36 16.77 25.20
N LYS A 98 14.07 16.48 25.47
CA LYS A 98 13.55 15.12 25.45
C LYS A 98 13.62 14.49 24.06
N TYR A 99 13.21 15.20 23.00
CA TYR A 99 13.39 14.75 21.62
C TYR A 99 14.86 14.49 21.28
N ILE A 100 15.74 15.43 21.65
CA ILE A 100 17.20 15.36 21.44
C ILE A 100 17.77 14.05 22.02
N LEU A 101 17.54 13.76 23.30
CA LEU A 101 18.10 12.59 24.00
C LEU A 101 17.53 11.23 23.55
N THR A 102 16.29 11.21 23.07
CA THR A 102 15.60 9.98 22.63
C THR A 102 15.77 9.68 21.13
N ASN A 103 16.11 10.67 20.30
CA ASN A 103 16.15 10.51 18.84
C ASN A 103 17.52 10.71 18.19
N LEU A 104 18.44 11.46 18.80
CA LEU A 104 19.72 11.80 18.18
C LEU A 104 20.89 11.07 18.88
N GLY A 105 21.79 10.49 18.08
CA GLY A 105 22.96 9.76 18.58
C GLY A 105 22.64 8.37 19.12
N GLU A 106 23.41 7.90 20.11
CA GLU A 106 23.03 6.73 20.91
C GLU A 106 21.93 7.16 21.89
N LYS A 107 20.76 6.50 21.79
CA LYS A 107 19.50 6.95 22.39
C LYS A 107 19.36 6.55 23.85
N MET A 108 18.79 7.42 24.66
CA MET A 108 18.20 7.09 25.96
C MET A 108 16.74 6.67 25.80
N SER A 109 16.23 5.87 26.74
CA SER A 109 14.79 5.59 26.89
C SER A 109 14.02 6.81 27.41
N ASP A 110 12.71 6.85 27.20
CA ASP A 110 11.86 7.93 27.73
C ASP A 110 11.91 8.00 29.26
N GLU A 111 12.00 6.85 29.93
CA GLU A 111 12.14 6.72 31.38
C GLU A 111 13.47 7.28 31.90
N GLU A 112 14.59 6.98 31.25
CA GLU A 112 15.89 7.57 31.61
C GLU A 112 15.90 9.10 31.44
N VAL A 113 15.21 9.61 30.41
CA VAL A 113 15.15 11.05 30.13
C VAL A 113 14.22 11.77 31.11
N ASP A 114 13.06 11.20 31.45
CA ASP A 114 12.17 11.78 32.46
C ASP A 114 12.78 11.74 33.87
N GLU A 115 13.66 10.79 34.16
CA GLU A 115 14.46 10.77 35.39
C GLU A 115 15.61 11.79 35.36
N LEU A 116 16.30 11.96 34.22
CA LEU A 116 17.29 13.03 34.05
C LEU A 116 16.68 14.41 34.25
N LEU A 117 15.48 14.64 33.72
CA LEU A 117 14.75 15.92 33.84
C LEU A 117 14.36 16.28 35.28
N LYS A 118 14.37 15.33 36.24
CA LYS A 118 14.19 15.63 37.68
C LYS A 118 15.42 16.24 38.35
N SER A 119 16.60 16.16 37.70
CA SER A 119 17.87 16.65 38.25
C SER A 119 18.23 18.08 37.84
N VAL A 120 17.42 18.69 36.98
CA VAL A 120 17.56 20.07 36.48
C VAL A 120 16.30 20.88 36.73
N ASP A 121 16.41 22.22 36.77
CA ASP A 121 15.22 23.07 36.83
C ASP A 121 14.50 23.05 35.47
N THR A 122 13.26 22.58 35.48
CA THR A 122 12.35 22.51 34.32
C THR A 122 11.13 23.42 34.51
N SER A 123 11.05 24.20 35.59
CA SER A 123 9.86 24.97 36.00
C SER A 123 9.43 26.06 35.01
N SER A 124 10.36 26.53 34.18
CA SER A 124 10.15 27.49 33.09
C SER A 124 9.67 26.85 31.78
N GLY A 125 9.63 25.51 31.70
CA GLY A 125 9.50 24.77 30.43
C GLY A 125 10.79 24.72 29.59
N GLN A 126 11.90 25.28 30.10
CA GLN A 126 13.22 25.29 29.48
C GLN A 126 14.29 24.81 30.48
N VAL A 127 15.42 24.31 29.96
CA VAL A 127 16.57 23.83 30.74
C VAL A 127 17.82 24.62 30.34
N ASN A 128 18.57 25.12 31.32
CA ASN A 128 19.91 25.65 31.08
C ASN A 128 20.86 24.50 30.77
N TYR A 129 21.27 24.36 29.50
CA TYR A 129 22.16 23.26 29.10
C TYR A 129 23.59 23.42 29.65
N THR A 130 23.99 24.63 30.05
CA THR A 130 25.29 24.88 30.69
C THR A 130 25.30 24.35 32.12
N ASP A 131 24.18 24.49 32.85
CA ASP A 131 24.05 23.93 34.20
C ASP A 131 23.93 22.39 34.14
N LEU A 132 23.19 21.85 33.16
CA LEU A 132 23.14 20.40 32.88
C LEU A 132 24.53 19.80 32.61
N VAL A 133 25.38 20.49 31.84
CA VAL A 133 26.76 20.08 31.57
C VAL A 133 27.66 20.24 32.79
N ASN A 134 27.48 21.28 33.60
CA ASN A 134 28.27 21.51 34.81
C ASN A 134 27.92 20.58 35.98
N LEU A 135 26.65 20.14 36.08
CA LEU A 135 26.17 19.16 37.07
C LEU A 135 27.02 17.88 37.07
N ARG A 136 27.48 17.46 35.89
CA ARG A 136 28.33 16.30 35.63
C ARG A 136 29.79 16.46 36.11
N LEU A 137 30.28 17.67 36.34
CA LEU A 137 31.71 17.96 36.49
C LEU A 137 32.13 18.45 37.89
N ALA A 138 31.19 18.60 38.83
CA ALA A 138 31.49 19.03 40.19
C ALA A 138 32.33 17.99 40.95
N PRO A 139 33.59 18.29 41.36
CA PRO A 139 34.50 17.30 41.95
C PRO A 139 34.22 17.11 43.46
N GLY A 140 33.01 16.69 43.83
CA GLY A 140 32.62 16.61 45.24
C GLY A 140 31.19 16.19 45.56
N ILE A 141 30.59 15.20 44.87
CA ILE A 141 29.25 14.67 45.18
C ILE A 141 29.26 13.78 46.45
N GLY A 142 29.78 14.32 47.56
CA GLY A 142 29.66 13.74 48.90
C GLY A 142 28.54 14.41 49.72
N GLY A 143 28.49 15.75 49.70
CA GLY A 143 27.57 16.53 50.54
C GLY A 143 26.10 16.54 50.11
N LEU A 144 25.77 16.03 48.92
CA LEU A 144 24.37 15.91 48.48
C LEU A 144 23.70 14.65 49.03
N LEU A 145 24.48 13.57 49.23
CA LEU A 145 23.98 12.28 49.73
C LEU A 145 23.45 12.41 51.17
N GLU A 146 24.14 13.15 52.05
CA GLU A 146 23.69 13.38 53.44
C GLU A 146 22.29 14.02 53.56
N ARG A 147 21.78 14.68 52.51
CA ARG A 147 20.43 15.26 52.50
C ARG A 147 19.35 14.33 51.94
N LEU A 148 19.74 13.25 51.26
CA LEU A 148 18.82 12.28 50.63
C LEU A 148 18.59 11.02 51.48
N TYR A 149 19.36 10.82 52.57
CA TYR A 149 19.22 9.66 53.46
C TYR A 149 18.18 9.82 54.60
N CYS A 150 17.33 10.86 54.57
CA CYS A 150 16.42 11.22 55.69
C CYS A 150 14.92 11.16 55.39
N THR A 151 14.48 10.29 54.46
CA THR A 151 13.11 9.73 54.46
C THR A 151 13.16 8.28 53.97
N GLU A 152 12.38 7.40 54.59
CA GLU A 152 12.33 5.98 54.24
C GLU A 152 11.66 5.74 52.86
N SER A 153 12.04 4.64 52.20
CA SER A 153 11.60 4.16 50.88
C SER A 153 12.13 4.86 49.61
N ALA A 154 13.41 4.65 49.29
CA ALA A 154 13.96 4.73 47.92
C ALA A 154 15.12 3.72 47.74
N THR A 155 15.29 3.16 46.53
CA THR A 155 16.27 2.07 46.26
C THR A 155 17.63 2.62 45.81
N PRO A 156 18.78 2.26 46.41
CA PRO A 156 20.03 3.04 46.26
C PRO A 156 20.70 3.07 44.87
N ILE A 157 20.29 2.21 43.94
CA ILE A 157 20.98 2.02 42.65
C ILE A 157 20.59 3.10 41.63
N PHE A 158 19.37 3.63 41.73
CA PHE A 158 18.74 4.38 40.63
C PHE A 158 19.45 5.72 40.33
N CYS A 159 19.80 6.49 41.36
CA CYS A 159 20.40 7.82 41.19
C CYS A 159 21.81 7.83 40.57
N HIS A 160 22.55 6.70 40.57
CA HIS A 160 23.87 6.61 39.94
C HIS A 160 23.80 6.32 38.43
N LEU A 161 22.73 5.65 37.96
CA LEU A 161 22.53 5.38 36.53
C LEU A 161 22.18 6.66 35.75
N VAL A 162 21.23 7.45 36.27
CA VAL A 162 20.71 8.66 35.61
C VAL A 162 21.81 9.68 35.25
N LEU A 163 22.80 9.88 36.12
CA LEU A 163 23.93 10.78 35.87
C LEU A 163 24.95 10.21 34.86
N SER A 164 24.92 8.90 34.58
CA SER A 164 25.85 8.24 33.66
C SER A 164 25.39 8.36 32.20
N SER A 165 24.09 8.25 31.92
CA SER A 165 23.55 8.28 30.55
C SER A 165 23.75 9.63 29.83
N ILE A 166 23.95 10.74 30.57
CA ILE A 166 24.19 12.09 30.03
C ILE A 166 25.38 12.14 29.04
N VAL A 167 26.42 11.34 29.28
CA VAL A 167 27.67 11.39 28.51
C VAL A 167 27.49 10.92 27.06
N VAL A 168 26.57 9.98 26.86
CA VAL A 168 26.29 9.30 25.59
C VAL A 168 25.88 10.31 24.51
N PHE A 169 25.09 11.31 24.90
CA PHE A 169 24.59 12.33 23.99
C PHE A 169 25.70 13.25 23.44
N SER A 170 26.57 13.74 24.32
CA SER A 170 27.40 14.92 24.05
C SER A 170 28.62 14.64 23.15
N VAL A 171 28.99 13.37 22.94
CA VAL A 171 30.16 12.97 22.12
C VAL A 171 29.88 13.10 20.61
N ILE A 172 28.63 12.98 20.18
CA ILE A 172 28.28 12.91 18.75
C ILE A 172 28.18 14.30 18.10
N VAL A 173 27.80 15.35 18.84
CA VAL A 173 27.73 16.70 18.23
C VAL A 173 29.14 17.27 17.94
N VAL A 174 30.18 16.83 18.65
CA VAL A 174 31.59 17.13 18.32
C VAL A 174 31.99 16.59 16.95
N ILE A 175 31.43 15.45 16.52
CA ILE A 175 31.66 14.87 15.18
C ILE A 175 31.00 15.73 14.07
N LEU A 176 29.93 16.47 14.41
CA LEU A 176 29.16 17.30 13.47
C LEU A 176 29.68 18.76 13.37
N ALA A 177 30.61 19.18 14.24
CA ALA A 177 30.92 20.60 14.46
C ALA A 177 32.32 21.09 13.98
N ALA A 178 32.99 20.38 13.06
CA ALA A 178 34.42 20.62 12.74
C ALA A 178 34.76 21.02 11.28
N PRO A 179 34.89 22.33 10.94
CA PRO A 179 35.34 22.80 9.63
C PRO A 179 36.86 23.11 9.55
N ARG A 180 37.64 22.13 9.06
CA ARG A 180 38.94 22.21 8.30
C ARG A 180 39.94 23.38 8.53
N ILE A 181 41.21 23.00 8.80
CA ILE A 181 42.43 23.80 8.53
C ILE A 181 43.43 22.88 7.76
N VAL A 182 43.60 23.01 6.43
CA VAL A 182 44.56 23.88 5.68
C VAL A 182 45.99 23.25 5.66
N THR A 183 46.73 23.04 4.54
CA THR A 183 47.00 23.80 3.29
C THR A 183 47.36 22.79 2.14
N ARG A 184 47.79 23.04 0.87
CA ARG A 184 48.06 24.20 -0.04
C ARG A 184 48.17 23.73 -1.51
N LEU A 185 47.71 24.49 -2.51
CA LEU A 185 48.47 24.84 -3.75
C LEU A 185 47.72 25.93 -4.58
N ASN A 186 48.46 26.65 -5.44
CA ASN A 186 48.09 27.96 -6.03
C ASN A 186 47.23 27.82 -7.32
N VAL A 187 46.57 28.85 -7.91
CA VAL A 187 47.11 30.12 -8.49
C VAL A 187 46.01 31.22 -8.68
N VAL A 188 46.28 32.42 -8.10
CA VAL A 188 46.10 33.85 -8.54
C VAL A 188 45.31 34.17 -9.85
N PHE A 189 44.57 35.30 -10.06
CA PHE A 189 44.80 36.73 -9.73
C PHE A 189 43.55 37.68 -9.68
N ASN A 190 43.54 38.57 -8.66
CA ASN A 190 43.23 40.03 -8.60
C ASN A 190 42.12 40.81 -9.39
N HIS A 191 41.38 41.65 -8.62
CA HIS A 191 40.99 43.08 -8.87
C HIS A 191 39.82 43.40 -9.86
N LEU A 192 38.98 44.47 -9.73
CA LEU A 192 39.01 45.78 -9.00
C LEU A 192 37.65 46.26 -8.38
N LYS A 193 37.74 46.96 -7.23
CA LYS A 193 37.01 48.16 -6.67
C LYS A 193 35.52 48.52 -6.97
N TYR A 194 34.72 48.69 -5.89
CA TYR A 194 34.02 49.91 -5.35
C TYR A 194 33.86 51.16 -6.27
N ARG A 195 32.81 52.04 -6.25
CA ARG A 195 31.93 52.62 -5.17
C ARG A 195 30.65 53.32 -5.77
N PRO A 196 29.50 53.50 -5.04
CA PRO A 196 28.28 54.27 -5.47
C PRO A 196 28.27 55.72 -4.88
N PRO A 197 27.16 56.54 -4.69
CA PRO A 197 25.69 56.41 -4.96
C PRO A 197 24.95 57.71 -5.46
N GLN A 198 23.59 57.76 -5.37
CA GLN A 198 22.62 58.91 -5.23
C GLN A 198 21.46 59.08 -6.26
N ILE A 199 20.50 59.99 -5.99
CA ILE A 199 19.07 60.10 -6.45
C ILE A 199 18.68 61.63 -6.57
N PRO A 200 17.42 62.23 -6.51
CA PRO A 200 16.03 61.75 -6.21
C PRO A 200 14.77 62.44 -6.95
N ILE A 201 13.54 61.98 -6.64
CA ILE A 201 12.14 62.58 -6.76
C ILE A 201 11.52 63.03 -8.13
N VAL A 202 10.21 62.73 -8.38
CA VAL A 202 9.06 63.65 -8.77
C VAL A 202 7.82 62.87 -9.33
N ALA A 203 6.59 63.42 -9.17
CA ALA A 203 5.26 62.92 -9.62
C ALA A 203 4.25 64.12 -9.73
N PRO A 204 2.90 64.03 -10.00
CA PRO A 204 2.03 62.87 -10.32
C PRO A 204 1.12 62.99 -11.64
N PRO A 205 -0.24 63.12 -11.65
CA PRO A 205 -1.20 62.28 -12.45
C PRO A 205 -2.08 63.11 -13.45
N PRO A 206 -3.33 62.76 -13.93
CA PRO A 206 -4.23 61.57 -13.79
C PRO A 206 -5.01 61.11 -15.08
N ASN A 207 -6.06 60.28 -14.90
CA ASN A 207 -7.21 59.95 -15.81
C ASN A 207 -6.94 59.05 -17.07
N SER A 208 -7.86 58.20 -17.57
CA SER A 208 -9.25 57.84 -17.22
C SER A 208 -9.64 56.40 -17.69
N ALA A 209 -10.76 55.86 -17.21
CA ALA A 209 -11.28 54.48 -17.40
C ALA A 209 -12.01 54.23 -18.77
N PRO A 210 -12.55 53.02 -19.11
CA PRO A 210 -12.53 51.72 -18.38
C PRO A 210 -11.99 50.53 -19.21
N PHE A 211 -11.80 49.36 -18.55
CA PHE A 211 -11.46 48.09 -19.20
C PHE A 211 -12.54 47.02 -19.04
N SER A 212 -12.64 46.13 -20.03
CA SER A 212 -13.50 44.94 -20.04
C SER A 212 -12.66 43.65 -19.98
N ASN A 213 -13.32 42.51 -19.75
CA ASN A 213 -12.74 41.21 -19.39
C ASN A 213 -11.53 40.76 -20.25
N PRO A 214 -10.41 40.35 -19.61
CA PRO A 214 -9.34 39.62 -20.30
C PRO A 214 -9.48 38.10 -20.11
N THR A 215 -9.74 37.37 -21.21
CA THR A 215 -9.44 35.92 -21.28
C THR A 215 -7.93 35.72 -21.35
N ALA A 216 -7.31 35.19 -20.29
CA ALA A 216 -5.85 35.07 -20.21
C ALA A 216 -5.33 33.74 -20.77
N SER A 217 -4.91 33.74 -22.05
CA SER A 217 -3.92 32.77 -22.53
C SER A 217 -2.52 33.36 -22.37
N ALA A 218 -1.63 32.72 -21.62
CA ALA A 218 -0.27 33.19 -21.37
C ALA A 218 0.76 32.13 -21.82
N SER A 219 1.39 32.36 -22.97
CA SER A 219 2.38 31.44 -23.54
C SER A 219 3.81 31.75 -23.09
N HIS A 220 4.40 30.86 -22.29
CA HIS A 220 5.86 30.85 -22.12
C HIS A 220 6.52 30.20 -23.35
N LYS A 221 7.56 30.85 -23.89
CA LYS A 221 8.35 30.32 -25.02
C LYS A 221 9.47 29.41 -24.48
N PRO A 222 9.61 28.16 -25.00
CA PRO A 222 10.79 27.35 -24.72
C PRO A 222 12.02 27.82 -25.52
N VAL A 223 13.19 27.31 -25.13
CA VAL A 223 14.48 27.53 -25.82
C VAL A 223 14.49 26.80 -27.17
N GLN A 224 15.18 27.37 -28.17
CA GLN A 224 15.17 26.86 -29.54
C GLN A 224 16.06 25.62 -29.76
N THR A 225 15.45 24.48 -30.10
CA THR A 225 15.88 23.62 -31.21
C THR A 225 14.76 22.61 -31.54
N GLN A 226 14.61 22.27 -32.83
CA GLN A 226 13.39 21.67 -33.42
C GLN A 226 12.11 22.52 -33.22
N THR A 227 11.08 22.24 -34.03
CA THR A 227 9.85 23.06 -34.04
C THR A 227 8.78 22.48 -33.12
N ALA A 228 8.01 23.34 -32.47
CA ALA A 228 6.90 22.91 -31.60
C ALA A 228 5.78 22.19 -32.37
N ALA A 229 5.68 22.39 -33.69
CA ALA A 229 4.74 21.67 -34.55
C ALA A 229 5.16 20.20 -34.74
N ASP A 230 6.43 19.95 -35.09
CA ASP A 230 6.95 18.59 -35.27
C ASP A 230 6.98 17.82 -33.93
N ALA A 231 7.30 18.53 -32.84
CA ALA A 231 7.27 18.00 -31.48
C ALA A 231 5.85 17.63 -31.00
N MET A 232 4.79 18.26 -31.53
CA MET A 232 3.40 17.86 -31.29
C MET A 232 2.96 16.74 -32.24
N ALA A 233 3.40 16.78 -33.51
CA ALA A 233 3.00 15.82 -34.54
C ALA A 233 3.36 14.37 -34.16
N LYS A 234 4.53 14.13 -33.55
CA LYS A 234 4.93 12.78 -33.10
C LYS A 234 3.90 12.15 -32.15
N TYR A 235 3.34 12.93 -31.23
CA TYR A 235 2.39 12.43 -30.23
C TYR A 235 1.01 12.11 -30.82
N THR A 236 0.66 12.70 -31.97
CA THR A 236 -0.63 12.47 -32.65
C THR A 236 -0.65 11.26 -33.59
N GLN A 237 0.49 10.58 -33.81
CA GLN A 237 0.56 9.35 -34.60
C GLN A 237 1.33 8.24 -33.86
N PRO A 238 0.68 7.58 -32.87
CA PRO A 238 1.26 6.41 -32.21
C PRO A 238 1.59 5.28 -33.21
N PRO A 239 2.69 4.52 -33.00
CA PRO A 239 3.11 3.43 -33.90
C PRO A 239 2.22 2.18 -33.85
N GLN A 240 1.26 2.15 -32.92
CA GLN A 240 0.28 1.09 -32.74
C GLN A 240 -1.11 1.72 -32.58
N PRO A 241 -2.14 1.25 -33.30
CA PRO A 241 -3.50 1.73 -33.09
C PRO A 241 -4.03 1.35 -31.69
N PRO A 242 -4.98 2.14 -31.14
CA PRO A 242 -5.67 1.81 -29.90
C PRO A 242 -6.64 0.62 -30.06
N PRO A 243 -7.07 -0.01 -28.96
CA PRO A 243 -8.13 -1.01 -28.99
C PRO A 243 -9.45 -0.42 -29.50
N LEU A 244 -10.23 -1.25 -30.21
CA LEU A 244 -11.59 -0.95 -30.65
C LEU A 244 -12.60 -1.49 -29.63
N PHE A 245 -13.66 -0.72 -29.38
CA PHE A 245 -14.81 -1.09 -28.56
C PHE A 245 -16.07 -1.27 -29.43
N THR A 246 -15.94 -2.06 -30.50
CA THR A 246 -16.99 -2.32 -31.51
C THR A 246 -17.74 -3.65 -31.35
N GLY A 247 -17.54 -4.39 -30.26
CA GLY A 247 -18.23 -5.66 -30.02
C GLY A 247 -19.73 -5.48 -29.83
N THR A 248 -20.54 -6.39 -30.38
CA THR A 248 -22.00 -6.42 -30.17
C THR A 248 -22.40 -7.58 -29.26
N LYS A 249 -23.63 -7.59 -28.74
CA LYS A 249 -24.15 -8.70 -27.94
C LYS A 249 -24.18 -10.03 -28.71
N GLU A 250 -24.30 -9.98 -30.03
CA GLU A 250 -24.18 -11.15 -30.91
C GLU A 250 -22.71 -11.51 -31.18
N SER A 251 -21.83 -10.52 -31.41
CA SER A 251 -20.43 -10.76 -31.76
C SER A 251 -19.64 -11.28 -30.56
N ILE A 252 -19.72 -10.64 -29.39
CA ILE A 252 -18.86 -10.91 -28.22
C ILE A 252 -18.82 -12.39 -27.84
N VAL A 253 -19.97 -13.07 -27.88
CA VAL A 253 -20.09 -14.51 -27.60
C VAL A 253 -19.50 -15.37 -28.73
N GLN A 254 -19.67 -14.98 -29.98
CA GLN A 254 -19.12 -15.70 -31.14
C GLN A 254 -17.60 -15.51 -31.25
N ASP A 255 -17.12 -14.29 -31.03
CA ASP A 255 -15.70 -13.89 -31.04
C ASP A 255 -14.93 -14.64 -29.95
N VAL A 256 -15.44 -14.66 -28.71
CA VAL A 256 -14.84 -15.46 -27.62
C VAL A 256 -14.90 -16.95 -27.89
N LYS A 257 -16.01 -17.48 -28.43
CA LYS A 257 -16.08 -18.89 -28.79
C LYS A 257 -15.02 -19.25 -29.84
N ALA A 258 -14.85 -18.44 -30.88
CA ALA A 258 -13.83 -18.66 -31.90
C ALA A 258 -12.42 -18.67 -31.30
N LEU A 259 -12.10 -17.72 -30.40
CA LEU A 259 -10.82 -17.71 -29.67
C LEU A 259 -10.58 -18.99 -28.86
N CYS A 260 -11.61 -19.56 -28.24
CA CYS A 260 -11.51 -20.81 -27.48
C CYS A 260 -11.37 -22.04 -28.40
N ASP A 261 -12.08 -22.07 -29.53
CA ASP A 261 -12.03 -23.19 -30.49
C ASP A 261 -10.69 -23.21 -31.25
N ASP A 262 -10.14 -22.06 -31.65
CA ASP A 262 -8.78 -21.92 -32.18
C ASP A 262 -7.72 -22.30 -31.14
N ALA A 263 -8.01 -22.11 -29.84
CA ALA A 263 -7.13 -22.53 -28.76
C ALA A 263 -7.12 -24.04 -28.53
N ARG A 264 -8.28 -24.70 -28.57
CA ARG A 264 -8.38 -26.17 -28.61
C ARG A 264 -7.59 -26.74 -29.79
N ALA A 265 -7.82 -26.21 -31.00
CA ALA A 265 -7.17 -26.69 -32.22
C ALA A 265 -5.64 -26.56 -32.21
N GLN A 266 -5.08 -25.49 -31.63
CA GLN A 266 -3.63 -25.34 -31.51
C GLN A 266 -3.00 -26.22 -30.43
N LEU A 267 -3.70 -26.48 -29.31
CA LEU A 267 -3.26 -27.44 -28.30
C LEU A 267 -3.32 -28.89 -28.82
N ASP A 268 -4.37 -29.26 -29.55
CA ASP A 268 -4.50 -30.57 -30.21
C ASP A 268 -3.40 -30.78 -31.25
N LYS A 269 -3.10 -29.76 -32.05
CA LYS A 269 -1.98 -29.79 -33.00
C LYS A 269 -0.63 -29.92 -32.28
N LEU A 270 -0.40 -29.18 -31.19
CA LEU A 270 0.84 -29.28 -30.40
C LEU A 270 1.07 -30.72 -29.91
N VAL A 271 0.02 -31.39 -29.43
CA VAL A 271 0.06 -32.79 -28.97
C VAL A 271 0.28 -33.78 -30.12
N ALA A 272 -0.19 -33.47 -31.34
CA ALA A 272 0.06 -34.29 -32.53
C ALA A 272 1.48 -34.12 -33.11
N ASP A 273 2.00 -32.88 -33.12
CA ASP A 273 3.31 -32.54 -33.71
C ASP A 273 4.50 -32.88 -32.78
N VAL A 274 4.32 -32.79 -31.45
CA VAL A 274 5.39 -32.98 -30.46
C VAL A 274 5.16 -34.26 -29.64
N PRO A 275 5.93 -35.34 -29.85
CA PRO A 275 5.80 -36.56 -29.06
C PRO A 275 6.35 -36.40 -27.65
N ALA A 276 5.62 -36.94 -26.66
CA ALA A 276 5.89 -36.77 -25.23
C ALA A 276 6.98 -37.67 -24.64
N ASP A 277 7.66 -38.51 -25.43
CA ASP A 277 8.62 -39.47 -24.90
C ASP A 277 9.91 -38.79 -24.41
N THR A 278 10.31 -39.12 -23.19
CA THR A 278 11.50 -38.61 -22.50
C THR A 278 12.66 -39.60 -22.49
N SER A 279 12.47 -40.82 -23.01
CA SER A 279 13.36 -41.96 -22.75
C SER A 279 14.40 -42.27 -23.82
N GLU A 280 14.19 -41.90 -25.09
CA GLU A 280 15.15 -42.17 -26.17
C GLU A 280 15.82 -40.90 -26.76
N PRO A 281 17.17 -40.76 -26.68
CA PRO A 281 17.92 -39.79 -27.46
C PRO A 281 18.02 -40.27 -28.92
N THR A 282 16.98 -40.02 -29.71
CA THR A 282 17.03 -40.22 -31.18
C THR A 282 18.16 -39.39 -31.81
N SER A 283 18.64 -39.81 -32.98
CA SER A 283 19.74 -39.17 -33.72
C SER A 283 19.43 -37.74 -34.26
N ALA A 284 18.34 -37.12 -33.81
CA ALA A 284 17.90 -35.77 -34.15
C ALA A 284 17.67 -34.86 -32.93
N GLY A 285 17.95 -35.32 -31.70
CA GLY A 285 17.85 -34.52 -30.47
C GLY A 285 16.52 -34.62 -29.71
N LYS A 286 16.38 -33.80 -28.66
CA LYS A 286 15.20 -33.76 -27.77
C LYS A 286 14.02 -33.07 -28.47
N LYS A 287 12.83 -33.69 -28.43
CA LYS A 287 11.64 -33.16 -29.12
C LYS A 287 10.76 -32.23 -28.28
N ALA A 288 10.55 -32.53 -26.99
CA ALA A 288 9.83 -31.64 -26.07
C ALA A 288 10.80 -30.64 -25.39
N THR A 289 10.69 -29.36 -25.76
CA THR A 289 11.55 -28.24 -25.33
C THR A 289 10.72 -26.97 -25.12
N PHE A 290 11.31 -25.91 -24.54
CA PHE A 290 10.63 -24.61 -24.43
C PHE A 290 10.18 -24.06 -25.79
N ASP A 291 11.02 -24.18 -26.81
CA ASP A 291 10.72 -23.67 -28.17
C ASP A 291 9.57 -24.40 -28.85
N THR A 292 9.47 -25.72 -28.64
CA THR A 292 8.45 -26.57 -29.27
C THR A 292 7.15 -26.60 -28.50
N VAL A 293 7.20 -26.53 -27.16
CA VAL A 293 6.03 -26.68 -26.29
C VAL A 293 5.49 -25.33 -25.80
N MET A 294 6.35 -24.43 -25.32
CA MET A 294 5.90 -23.18 -24.70
C MET A 294 5.67 -22.08 -25.74
N ARG A 295 6.57 -21.86 -26.71
CA ARG A 295 6.42 -20.73 -27.66
C ARG A 295 5.10 -20.73 -28.46
N PRO A 296 4.55 -21.86 -28.92
CA PRO A 296 3.22 -21.86 -29.56
C PRO A 296 2.11 -21.40 -28.61
N GLN A 297 2.10 -21.93 -27.37
CA GLN A 297 1.12 -21.57 -26.35
C GLN A 297 1.24 -20.09 -25.94
N ILE A 298 2.47 -19.57 -25.78
CA ILE A 298 2.74 -18.14 -25.54
C ILE A 298 2.23 -17.28 -26.68
N ALA A 299 2.56 -17.63 -27.94
CA ALA A 299 2.17 -16.84 -29.10
C ALA A 299 0.65 -16.73 -29.22
N GLN A 300 -0.06 -17.82 -28.91
CA GLN A 300 -1.51 -17.87 -28.82
C GLN A 300 -2.06 -17.04 -27.66
N GLU A 301 -1.55 -17.22 -26.43
CA GLU A 301 -1.99 -16.49 -25.24
C GLU A 301 -1.79 -14.97 -25.38
N ASN A 302 -0.67 -14.58 -25.99
CA ASN A 302 -0.37 -13.20 -26.41
C ASN A 302 -1.38 -12.64 -27.44
N GLN A 303 -2.05 -13.46 -28.25
CA GLN A 303 -3.14 -12.99 -29.13
C GLN A 303 -4.49 -12.98 -28.41
N ILE A 304 -4.85 -14.05 -27.69
CA ILE A 304 -6.15 -14.18 -27.01
C ILE A 304 -6.35 -13.01 -26.04
N SER A 305 -5.33 -12.67 -25.24
CA SER A 305 -5.40 -11.58 -24.25
C SER A 305 -5.78 -10.22 -24.88
N LEU A 306 -5.45 -9.97 -26.14
CA LEU A 306 -5.71 -8.70 -26.82
C LEU A 306 -7.17 -8.48 -27.20
N GLN A 307 -7.94 -9.55 -27.35
CA GLN A 307 -9.36 -9.51 -27.67
C GLN A 307 -10.18 -9.89 -26.44
N ALA A 308 -9.85 -11.00 -25.78
CA ALA A 308 -10.58 -11.51 -24.62
C ALA A 308 -10.75 -10.46 -23.52
N HIS A 309 -9.69 -9.70 -23.18
CA HIS A 309 -9.77 -8.65 -22.15
C HIS A 309 -10.82 -7.58 -22.51
N ILE A 310 -10.87 -7.11 -23.76
CA ILE A 310 -11.87 -6.15 -24.25
C ILE A 310 -13.28 -6.75 -24.20
N LEU A 311 -13.44 -7.97 -24.72
CA LEU A 311 -14.73 -8.66 -24.84
C LEU A 311 -15.36 -8.95 -23.45
N VAL A 312 -14.54 -9.22 -22.42
CA VAL A 312 -15.01 -9.39 -21.02
C VAL A 312 -14.97 -8.12 -20.18
N PHE A 313 -14.58 -6.97 -20.74
CA PHE A 313 -14.59 -5.69 -20.03
C PHE A 313 -15.96 -5.01 -20.07
N TYR A 314 -16.75 -5.20 -21.14
CA TYR A 314 -18.07 -4.57 -21.28
C TYR A 314 -19.01 -4.81 -20.09
N ARG A 315 -19.02 -5.99 -19.46
CA ARG A 315 -19.79 -6.26 -18.23
C ARG A 315 -19.49 -5.32 -17.05
N GLN A 316 -18.33 -4.65 -17.07
CA GLN A 316 -17.91 -3.70 -16.02
C GLN A 316 -18.26 -2.24 -16.36
N VAL A 317 -18.56 -1.91 -17.61
CA VAL A 317 -18.63 -0.50 -18.06
C VAL A 317 -19.74 -0.15 -19.07
N SER A 318 -20.35 -1.13 -19.74
CA SER A 318 -21.40 -0.89 -20.74
C SER A 318 -22.66 -0.33 -20.10
N ALA A 319 -23.21 0.74 -20.68
CA ALA A 319 -24.54 1.21 -20.35
C ALA A 319 -25.64 0.26 -20.87
N ASP A 320 -25.44 -0.37 -22.04
CA ASP A 320 -26.32 -1.41 -22.58
C ASP A 320 -26.21 -2.70 -21.74
N GLU A 321 -27.36 -3.13 -21.22
CA GLU A 321 -27.55 -4.32 -20.38
C GLU A 321 -27.35 -5.62 -21.15
N ALA A 322 -27.93 -5.77 -22.34
CA ALA A 322 -27.77 -6.96 -23.16
C ALA A 322 -26.31 -7.14 -23.62
N LEU A 323 -25.53 -6.06 -23.68
CA LEU A 323 -24.10 -6.11 -23.94
C LEU A 323 -23.29 -6.51 -22.68
N ARG A 324 -23.73 -6.14 -21.47
CA ARG A 324 -23.14 -6.65 -20.20
C ARG A 324 -23.41 -8.14 -20.03
N ASP A 325 -24.61 -8.60 -20.37
CA ASP A 325 -25.01 -10.02 -20.27
C ASP A 325 -24.18 -10.88 -21.22
N ALA A 326 -24.08 -10.49 -22.50
CA ALA A 326 -23.25 -11.16 -23.49
C ALA A 326 -21.76 -11.21 -23.08
N SER A 327 -21.24 -10.11 -22.52
CA SER A 327 -19.88 -10.02 -21.98
C SER A 327 -19.67 -10.90 -20.74
N THR A 328 -20.71 -11.12 -19.93
CA THR A 328 -20.68 -12.00 -18.75
C THR A 328 -20.70 -13.47 -19.15
N GLU A 329 -21.55 -13.87 -20.09
CA GLU A 329 -21.56 -15.24 -20.63
C GLU A 329 -20.26 -15.55 -21.41
N ALA A 330 -19.72 -14.58 -22.16
CA ALA A 330 -18.40 -14.72 -22.78
C ALA A 330 -17.27 -14.86 -21.75
N ALA A 331 -17.30 -14.13 -20.64
CA ALA A 331 -16.35 -14.32 -19.55
C ALA A 331 -16.45 -15.70 -18.89
N LYS A 332 -17.67 -16.26 -18.79
CA LYS A 332 -17.91 -17.63 -18.33
C LYS A 332 -17.33 -18.66 -19.30
N MET A 333 -17.48 -18.49 -20.62
CA MET A 333 -16.85 -19.38 -21.61
C MET A 333 -15.32 -19.38 -21.53
N LEU A 334 -14.70 -18.22 -21.25
CA LEU A 334 -13.24 -18.12 -21.05
C LEU A 334 -12.76 -18.80 -19.77
N GLU A 335 -13.52 -18.73 -18.67
CA GLU A 335 -13.20 -19.44 -17.43
C GLU A 335 -13.41 -20.96 -17.58
N GLU A 336 -14.49 -21.40 -18.24
CA GLU A 336 -14.73 -22.81 -18.59
C GLU A 336 -13.60 -23.35 -19.48
N PHE A 337 -13.16 -22.60 -20.50
CA PHE A 337 -12.02 -22.97 -21.33
C PHE A 337 -10.67 -22.92 -20.58
N SER A 338 -10.48 -21.97 -19.65
CA SER A 338 -9.30 -21.90 -18.79
C SER A 338 -9.15 -23.17 -17.93
N ILE A 339 -10.26 -23.63 -17.34
CA ILE A 339 -10.31 -24.90 -16.60
C ILE A 339 -10.09 -26.10 -17.55
N GLU A 340 -10.68 -26.10 -18.75
CA GLU A 340 -10.46 -27.15 -19.76
C GLU A 340 -8.97 -27.27 -20.13
N ARG A 341 -8.33 -26.16 -20.53
CA ARG A 341 -6.89 -26.10 -20.83
C ARG A 341 -6.07 -26.57 -19.63
N GLY A 342 -6.39 -26.09 -18.43
CA GLY A 342 -5.70 -26.43 -17.18
C GLY A 342 -5.79 -27.92 -16.79
N MET A 343 -6.69 -28.69 -17.41
CA MET A 343 -6.88 -30.13 -17.19
C MET A 343 -6.34 -31.02 -18.33
N ARG A 344 -5.65 -30.45 -19.33
CA ARG A 344 -5.05 -31.20 -20.47
C ARG A 344 -3.83 -32.02 -20.04
N GLU A 345 -4.04 -33.29 -19.66
CA GLU A 345 -2.94 -34.20 -19.27
C GLU A 345 -1.93 -34.45 -20.41
N ASP A 346 -2.41 -34.49 -21.65
CA ASP A 346 -1.59 -34.61 -22.84
C ASP A 346 -0.63 -33.41 -23.03
N VAL A 347 -1.14 -32.19 -22.89
CA VAL A 347 -0.31 -30.96 -22.92
C VAL A 347 0.60 -30.88 -21.69
N PHE A 348 0.11 -31.24 -20.50
CA PHE A 348 0.92 -31.27 -19.27
C PHE A 348 2.12 -32.19 -19.38
N ARG A 349 1.97 -33.38 -19.99
CA ARG A 349 3.11 -34.30 -20.24
C ARG A 349 4.19 -33.65 -21.10
N LEU A 350 3.83 -32.81 -22.08
CA LEU A 350 4.79 -32.05 -22.89
C LEU A 350 5.48 -30.94 -22.07
N VAL A 351 4.74 -30.25 -21.20
CA VAL A 351 5.27 -29.17 -20.35
C VAL A 351 6.20 -29.73 -19.26
N ASP A 352 5.85 -30.85 -18.62
CA ASP A 352 6.71 -31.56 -17.66
C ASP A 352 7.96 -32.11 -18.36
N ALA A 353 7.80 -32.73 -19.54
CA ALA A 353 8.93 -33.17 -20.36
C ALA A 353 9.87 -32.00 -20.73
N ALA A 354 9.33 -30.83 -21.12
CA ALA A 354 10.13 -29.63 -21.41
C ALA A 354 10.87 -29.09 -20.17
N TYR A 355 10.23 -29.11 -19.00
CA TYR A 355 10.80 -28.69 -17.71
C TYR A 355 11.91 -29.63 -17.18
N VAL A 356 11.78 -30.94 -17.44
CA VAL A 356 12.85 -31.91 -17.21
C VAL A 356 13.94 -31.78 -18.27
N ASN A 357 13.58 -31.52 -19.53
CA ASN A 357 14.53 -31.51 -20.65
C ASN A 357 15.47 -30.31 -20.69
N SER A 358 15.04 -29.15 -20.20
CA SER A 358 15.90 -27.99 -19.94
C SER A 358 16.86 -28.20 -18.76
N GLY A 359 16.66 -29.26 -17.97
CA GLY A 359 17.37 -29.46 -16.70
C GLY A 359 16.84 -28.60 -15.56
N LEU A 360 15.83 -27.75 -15.80
CA LEU A 360 15.29 -26.81 -14.81
C LEU A 360 14.88 -27.52 -13.53
N LYS A 361 14.19 -28.67 -13.60
CA LYS A 361 13.90 -29.51 -12.42
C LYS A 361 15.13 -29.75 -11.53
N SER A 362 16.23 -30.21 -12.12
CA SER A 362 17.44 -30.60 -11.38
C SER A 362 18.15 -29.39 -10.78
N SER A 363 18.22 -28.28 -11.50
CA SER A 363 18.77 -27.01 -11.02
C SER A 363 17.94 -26.44 -9.86
N ARG A 364 16.61 -26.59 -9.92
CA ARG A 364 15.65 -26.14 -8.89
C ARG A 364 15.69 -27.03 -7.64
N ASP A 365 15.80 -28.34 -7.80
CA ASP A 365 15.96 -29.29 -6.69
C ASP A 365 17.31 -29.12 -5.97
N ALA A 366 18.36 -28.70 -6.69
CA ALA A 366 19.68 -28.44 -6.13
C ALA A 366 19.84 -27.05 -5.49
N ASN A 367 19.06 -26.05 -5.90
CA ASN A 367 19.15 -24.69 -5.38
C ASN A 367 18.43 -24.55 -4.02
N LYS A 368 19.15 -24.07 -3.00
CA LYS A 368 18.69 -23.96 -1.61
C LYS A 368 17.69 -22.83 -1.39
N ASP A 369 17.90 -21.66 -2.00
CA ASP A 369 17.01 -20.50 -1.85
C ASP A 369 15.74 -20.61 -2.72
N ARG A 370 15.75 -21.52 -3.70
CA ARG A 370 14.69 -21.68 -4.71
C ARG A 370 14.37 -20.37 -5.45
N LEU A 371 15.37 -19.55 -5.74
CA LEU A 371 15.31 -18.49 -6.73
C LEU A 371 15.40 -19.06 -8.16
N ILE A 372 14.97 -18.27 -9.15
CA ILE A 372 15.27 -18.43 -10.57
C ILE A 372 15.97 -17.14 -10.99
N ASP A 373 17.28 -17.21 -11.23
CA ASP A 373 18.11 -16.07 -11.62
C ASP A 373 18.67 -16.22 -13.05
N GLY A 374 19.46 -15.24 -13.48
CA GLY A 374 20.06 -15.21 -14.81
C GLY A 374 21.17 -16.25 -15.04
N ASP A 375 21.68 -16.89 -13.99
CA ASP A 375 22.71 -17.92 -14.09
C ASP A 375 22.06 -19.30 -14.19
N LEU A 376 21.07 -19.57 -13.36
CA LEU A 376 20.22 -20.75 -13.41
C LEU A 376 19.45 -20.85 -14.74
N ALA A 377 18.89 -19.73 -15.23
CA ALA A 377 18.24 -19.71 -16.55
C ALA A 377 19.19 -20.08 -17.70
N ARG A 378 20.41 -19.49 -17.70
CA ARG A 378 21.45 -19.78 -18.69
C ARG A 378 21.97 -21.22 -18.60
N GLN A 379 22.15 -21.75 -17.39
CA GLN A 379 22.52 -23.16 -17.16
C GLN A 379 21.46 -24.14 -17.71
N CYS A 380 20.18 -23.76 -17.69
CA CYS A 380 19.08 -24.56 -18.24
C CYS A 380 18.86 -24.37 -19.76
N GLY A 381 19.74 -23.62 -20.44
CA GLY A 381 19.62 -23.34 -21.87
C GLY A 381 18.41 -22.50 -22.26
N LEU A 382 17.89 -21.69 -21.33
CA LEU A 382 16.74 -20.79 -21.55
C LEU A 382 17.23 -19.36 -21.81
N GLU A 383 16.45 -18.58 -22.57
CA GLU A 383 16.86 -17.24 -23.02
C GLU A 383 17.10 -16.25 -21.86
N ASP A 384 16.35 -16.41 -20.78
CA ASP A 384 16.28 -15.45 -19.67
C ASP A 384 15.47 -16.00 -18.47
N VAL A 385 15.46 -15.22 -17.39
CA VAL A 385 14.70 -15.45 -16.15
C VAL A 385 13.20 -15.60 -16.40
N GLU A 386 12.63 -14.78 -17.29
CA GLU A 386 11.20 -14.76 -17.56
C GLU A 386 10.75 -16.06 -18.25
N SER A 387 11.56 -16.58 -19.17
CA SER A 387 11.38 -17.88 -19.84
C SER A 387 11.43 -19.05 -18.84
N ALA A 388 12.37 -19.02 -17.90
CA ALA A 388 12.49 -20.02 -16.85
C ALA A 388 11.34 -19.97 -15.84
N ARG A 389 10.96 -18.76 -15.37
CA ARG A 389 9.80 -18.54 -14.51
C ARG A 389 8.51 -18.93 -15.20
N LEU A 390 8.36 -18.68 -16.51
CA LEU A 390 7.20 -19.11 -17.29
C LEU A 390 7.03 -20.63 -17.30
N LEU A 391 8.08 -21.37 -17.66
CA LEU A 391 8.05 -22.83 -17.77
C LEU A 391 7.75 -23.48 -16.42
N GLU A 392 8.29 -22.94 -15.32
CA GLU A 392 7.94 -23.40 -13.98
C GLU A 392 6.49 -23.06 -13.60
N ARG A 393 6.02 -21.83 -13.87
CA ARG A 393 4.65 -21.40 -13.51
C ARG A 393 3.58 -22.15 -14.30
N GLU A 394 3.79 -22.45 -15.59
CA GLU A 394 2.88 -23.29 -16.37
C GLU A 394 2.77 -24.70 -15.79
N ARG A 395 3.92 -25.36 -15.56
CA ARG A 395 4.00 -26.70 -14.97
C ARG A 395 3.33 -26.75 -13.59
N LEU A 396 3.63 -25.77 -12.74
CA LEU A 396 3.04 -25.65 -11.41
C LEU A 396 1.53 -25.40 -11.48
N GLY A 397 1.05 -24.64 -12.47
CA GLY A 397 -0.37 -24.46 -12.75
C GLY A 397 -1.10 -25.77 -13.05
N TYR A 398 -0.55 -26.61 -13.93
CA TYR A 398 -1.11 -27.95 -14.20
C TYR A 398 -1.14 -28.86 -12.96
N ILE A 399 -0.08 -28.83 -12.14
CA ILE A 399 -0.03 -29.60 -10.88
C ILE A 399 -1.09 -29.10 -9.89
N ARG A 400 -1.24 -27.78 -9.74
CA ARG A 400 -2.24 -27.12 -8.87
C ARG A 400 -3.67 -27.26 -9.38
N ASN A 401 -3.86 -27.51 -10.68
CA ASN A 401 -5.11 -27.98 -11.28
C ASN A 401 -5.33 -29.51 -11.12
N GLY A 402 -4.54 -30.20 -10.30
CA GLY A 402 -4.79 -31.61 -9.96
C GLY A 402 -4.27 -32.63 -10.96
N LEU A 403 -3.49 -32.24 -11.97
CA LEU A 403 -2.79 -33.21 -12.82
C LEU A 403 -1.59 -33.88 -12.11
N GLY A 404 -1.21 -33.39 -10.92
CA GLY A 404 -0.38 -34.13 -9.97
C GLY A 404 -1.09 -35.34 -9.33
N LEU A 405 -2.42 -35.44 -9.44
CA LEU A 405 -3.19 -36.60 -8.97
C LEU A 405 -3.21 -37.73 -10.00
N PRO A 406 -3.11 -39.01 -9.59
CA PRO A 406 -3.39 -40.14 -10.46
C PRO A 406 -4.79 -40.05 -11.10
N ALA A 407 -4.95 -40.60 -12.30
CA ALA A 407 -6.23 -40.64 -12.99
C ALA A 407 -7.27 -41.50 -12.23
N GLY A 408 -8.54 -41.08 -12.27
CA GLY A 408 -9.65 -41.71 -11.56
C GLY A 408 -10.25 -40.82 -10.46
N PRO A 409 -11.10 -41.39 -9.57
CA PRO A 409 -12.15 -40.65 -8.87
C PRO A 409 -11.70 -39.41 -8.07
N LYS A 410 -10.49 -39.38 -7.51
CA LYS A 410 -9.98 -38.18 -6.81
C LYS A 410 -9.76 -36.99 -7.76
N ARG A 411 -9.23 -37.26 -8.96
CA ARG A 411 -8.99 -36.22 -9.97
C ARG A 411 -10.30 -35.79 -10.64
N ASP A 412 -11.20 -36.74 -10.87
CA ASP A 412 -12.53 -36.47 -11.41
C ASP A 412 -13.33 -35.58 -10.44
N ARG A 413 -13.33 -35.93 -9.15
CA ARG A 413 -13.92 -35.11 -8.07
C ARG A 413 -13.27 -33.73 -7.97
N PHE A 414 -11.95 -33.62 -8.06
CA PHE A 414 -11.27 -32.32 -8.09
C PHE A 414 -11.75 -31.45 -9.27
N LYS A 415 -11.99 -32.04 -10.46
CA LYS A 415 -12.52 -31.32 -11.62
C LYS A 415 -13.96 -30.84 -11.40
N GLU A 416 -14.83 -31.67 -10.81
CA GLU A 416 -16.19 -31.25 -10.41
C GLU A 416 -16.14 -30.02 -9.48
N ILE A 417 -15.27 -30.07 -8.47
CA ILE A 417 -15.09 -29.00 -7.49
C ILE A 417 -14.63 -27.70 -8.16
N ARG A 418 -13.63 -27.76 -9.05
CA ARG A 418 -13.14 -26.57 -9.79
C ARG A 418 -14.24 -25.94 -10.64
N ASN A 419 -15.02 -26.76 -11.36
CA ASN A 419 -16.17 -26.28 -12.13
C ASN A 419 -17.22 -25.62 -11.22
N ARG A 420 -17.54 -26.23 -10.08
CA ARG A 420 -18.55 -25.70 -9.16
C ARG A 420 -18.11 -24.40 -8.48
N LEU A 421 -16.83 -24.28 -8.11
CA LEU A 421 -16.24 -23.06 -7.57
C LEU A 421 -16.32 -21.89 -8.57
N SER A 422 -16.07 -22.14 -9.87
CA SER A 422 -16.24 -21.13 -10.93
C SER A 422 -17.70 -20.66 -11.05
N GLN A 423 -18.67 -21.59 -11.07
CA GLN A 423 -20.10 -21.25 -11.07
C GLN A 423 -20.51 -20.41 -9.87
N ILE A 424 -20.01 -20.77 -8.67
CA ILE A 424 -20.25 -20.00 -7.44
C ILE A 424 -19.65 -18.60 -7.56
N GLN A 425 -18.43 -18.46 -8.08
CA GLN A 425 -17.78 -17.15 -8.26
C GLN A 425 -18.57 -16.23 -9.20
N ILE A 426 -19.07 -16.76 -10.31
CA ILE A 426 -19.89 -16.01 -11.27
C ILE A 426 -21.20 -15.57 -10.61
N ALA A 427 -21.94 -16.50 -9.99
CA ALA A 427 -23.22 -16.20 -9.35
C ALA A 427 -23.07 -15.21 -8.18
N PHE A 428 -22.02 -15.36 -7.36
CA PHE A 428 -21.75 -14.48 -6.22
C PHE A 428 -21.44 -13.05 -6.68
N GLN A 429 -20.60 -12.88 -7.71
CA GLN A 429 -20.28 -11.56 -8.24
C GLN A 429 -21.47 -10.91 -8.95
N GLN A 430 -22.28 -11.69 -9.68
CA GLN A 430 -23.53 -11.20 -10.27
C GLN A 430 -24.48 -10.67 -9.19
N ASN A 431 -24.68 -11.41 -8.10
CA ASN A 431 -25.49 -10.98 -6.96
C ASN A 431 -24.99 -9.68 -6.27
N LEU A 432 -23.71 -9.32 -6.42
CA LEU A 432 -23.16 -8.03 -5.94
C LEU A 432 -23.39 -6.88 -6.94
N ASN A 433 -23.33 -7.19 -8.24
CA ASN A 433 -23.47 -6.22 -9.33
C ASN A 433 -24.94 -5.81 -9.50
N ASP A 434 -25.84 -6.80 -9.58
CA ASP A 434 -27.27 -6.65 -9.88
C ASP A 434 -28.07 -6.13 -8.66
N GLU A 435 -27.43 -6.07 -7.49
CA GLU A 435 -27.98 -5.51 -6.26
C GLU A 435 -28.48 -4.07 -6.49
N ASN A 436 -29.77 -3.82 -6.28
CA ASN A 436 -30.40 -2.51 -6.50
C ASN A 436 -31.36 -2.13 -5.35
N ASN A 437 -31.11 -2.71 -4.17
CA ASN A 437 -31.93 -2.55 -2.99
C ASN A 437 -31.73 -1.16 -2.35
N GLY A 438 -32.70 -0.76 -1.54
CA GLY A 438 -32.66 0.49 -0.80
C GLY A 438 -33.79 0.61 0.20
N ILE A 439 -33.74 1.64 1.03
CA ILE A 439 -34.73 1.91 2.08
C ILE A 439 -35.43 3.24 1.79
N TRP A 440 -36.75 3.26 1.95
CA TRP A 440 -37.59 4.44 1.73
C TRP A 440 -37.74 5.26 3.02
N PHE A 441 -37.08 6.41 3.06
CA PHE A 441 -37.07 7.35 4.19
C PHE A 441 -37.76 8.68 3.86
N THR A 442 -38.38 9.35 4.83
CA THR A 442 -38.83 10.74 4.68
C THR A 442 -37.66 11.73 4.78
N ALA A 443 -37.91 13.00 4.48
CA ALA A 443 -36.91 14.07 4.65
C ALA A 443 -36.47 14.22 6.12
N GLU A 444 -37.37 14.01 7.07
CA GLU A 444 -37.11 14.07 8.52
C GLU A 444 -36.30 12.86 9.00
N GLU A 445 -36.49 11.68 8.42
CA GLU A 445 -35.69 10.49 8.72
C GLU A 445 -34.24 10.65 8.23
N LEU A 446 -34.02 11.40 7.15
CA LEU A 446 -32.71 11.75 6.59
C LEU A 446 -32.12 13.06 7.18
N GLU A 447 -32.60 13.55 8.33
CA GLU A 447 -32.14 14.82 8.90
C GLU A 447 -30.61 14.85 9.08
N GLY A 448 -29.97 15.85 8.48
CA GLY A 448 -28.52 16.06 8.50
C GLY A 448 -27.79 15.57 7.26
N VAL A 449 -28.36 14.65 6.47
CA VAL A 449 -27.77 14.22 5.18
C VAL A 449 -27.73 15.41 4.21
N PRO A 450 -26.61 15.67 3.51
CA PRO A 450 -26.49 16.79 2.58
C PRO A 450 -27.56 16.80 1.50
N SER A 451 -28.12 17.97 1.20
CA SER A 451 -29.26 18.09 0.26
C SER A 451 -28.88 17.68 -1.17
N ASP A 452 -27.64 17.88 -1.59
CA ASP A 452 -27.11 17.41 -2.88
C ASP A 452 -27.02 15.88 -2.98
N VAL A 453 -27.02 15.16 -1.86
CA VAL A 453 -27.24 13.70 -1.86
C VAL A 453 -28.74 13.40 -1.94
N VAL A 454 -29.56 14.00 -1.07
CA VAL A 454 -31.00 13.70 -0.96
C VAL A 454 -31.77 14.05 -2.25
N ASP A 455 -31.45 15.15 -2.91
CA ASP A 455 -32.12 15.57 -4.15
C ASP A 455 -31.83 14.67 -5.36
N ASN A 456 -30.74 13.91 -5.32
CA ASN A 456 -30.37 12.92 -6.34
C ASN A 456 -30.98 11.52 -6.10
N LEU A 457 -31.61 11.28 -4.94
CA LEU A 457 -32.26 9.99 -4.65
C LEU A 457 -33.57 9.81 -5.44
N GLU A 458 -33.93 8.55 -5.72
CA GLU A 458 -35.21 8.18 -6.34
C GLU A 458 -36.37 8.64 -5.44
N LYS A 459 -37.25 9.51 -5.97
CA LYS A 459 -38.39 10.07 -5.24
C LYS A 459 -39.60 9.15 -5.38
N GLY A 460 -40.23 8.84 -4.25
CA GLY A 460 -41.22 7.78 -4.15
C GLY A 460 -42.60 8.17 -4.67
N SER A 461 -43.44 7.15 -4.86
CA SER A 461 -44.83 7.29 -5.28
C SER A 461 -45.68 6.14 -4.71
N GLY A 462 -47.00 6.30 -4.73
CA GLY A 462 -47.92 5.34 -4.10
C GLY A 462 -47.67 5.26 -2.60
N ASP A 463 -47.42 4.06 -2.08
CA ASP A 463 -47.15 3.81 -0.65
C ASP A 463 -45.84 4.47 -0.15
N ASN A 464 -45.00 4.97 -1.06
CA ASN A 464 -43.77 5.72 -0.75
C ASN A 464 -43.84 7.20 -1.17
N ASP A 465 -45.03 7.76 -1.41
CA ASP A 465 -45.16 9.19 -1.69
C ASP A 465 -44.57 10.04 -0.54
N GLY A 466 -43.90 11.14 -0.89
CA GLY A 466 -43.13 11.97 0.04
C GLY A 466 -41.82 11.36 0.57
N LYS A 467 -41.39 10.18 0.10
CA LYS A 467 -40.14 9.52 0.51
C LYS A 467 -39.04 9.53 -0.56
N PHE A 468 -37.82 9.24 -0.11
CA PHE A 468 -36.61 9.08 -0.91
C PHE A 468 -36.05 7.68 -0.69
N LYS A 469 -35.63 6.99 -1.76
CA LYS A 469 -34.98 5.68 -1.68
C LYS A 469 -33.48 5.85 -1.55
N LEU A 470 -32.96 5.61 -0.35
CA LEU A 470 -31.52 5.52 -0.13
C LEU A 470 -31.01 4.14 -0.61
N THR A 471 -30.11 4.09 -1.59
CA THR A 471 -29.53 2.82 -2.06
C THR A 471 -28.33 2.38 -1.21
N PHE A 472 -27.88 1.13 -1.38
CA PHE A 472 -26.66 0.62 -0.77
C PHE A 472 -25.40 0.84 -1.63
N LYS A 473 -25.42 1.77 -2.59
CA LYS A 473 -24.24 2.21 -3.36
C LYS A 473 -23.49 3.31 -2.59
N TYR A 474 -22.18 3.39 -2.77
CA TYR A 474 -21.31 4.24 -1.94
C TYR A 474 -21.63 5.75 -1.96
N PRO A 475 -22.07 6.38 -3.08
CA PRO A 475 -22.48 7.78 -3.09
C PRO A 475 -23.64 8.10 -2.14
N ASP A 476 -24.53 7.14 -1.86
CA ASP A 476 -25.69 7.32 -1.00
C ASP A 476 -25.37 6.84 0.43
N LEU A 477 -24.85 5.61 0.51
CA LEU A 477 -24.62 4.85 1.75
C LEU A 477 -23.64 5.55 2.69
N PHE A 478 -22.52 6.06 2.17
CA PHE A 478 -21.48 6.63 3.03
C PHE A 478 -21.83 8.03 3.54
N PRO A 479 -22.42 8.96 2.75
CA PRO A 479 -22.97 10.19 3.30
C PRO A 479 -24.09 9.93 4.32
N ALA A 480 -25.03 9.03 4.05
CA ALA A 480 -26.09 8.74 5.02
C ALA A 480 -25.53 8.23 6.37
N LEU A 481 -24.57 7.30 6.35
CA LEU A 481 -23.90 6.83 7.57
C LEU A 481 -22.98 7.87 8.23
N LYS A 482 -22.43 8.84 7.48
CA LYS A 482 -21.65 9.97 8.04
C LYS A 482 -22.54 11.05 8.67
N PHE A 483 -23.72 11.32 8.12
CA PHE A 483 -24.45 12.57 8.37
C PHE A 483 -25.86 12.41 8.97
N ALA A 484 -26.54 11.27 8.82
CA ALA A 484 -27.88 11.09 9.39
C ALA A 484 -27.85 11.17 10.92
N LYS A 485 -28.58 12.16 11.49
CA LYS A 485 -28.57 12.46 12.93
C LYS A 485 -29.28 11.42 13.78
N ASN A 486 -30.19 10.63 13.20
CA ASN A 486 -30.91 9.59 13.93
C ASN A 486 -30.11 8.28 13.95
N ALA A 487 -29.73 7.81 15.13
CA ALA A 487 -28.95 6.59 15.32
C ALA A 487 -29.71 5.32 14.89
N ASP A 488 -31.05 5.29 15.02
CA ASP A 488 -31.86 4.15 14.56
C ASP A 488 -31.91 4.07 13.04
N ILE A 489 -31.94 5.21 12.34
CA ILE A 489 -31.84 5.27 10.88
C ILE A 489 -30.45 4.77 10.44
N ARG A 490 -29.36 5.20 11.11
CA ARG A 490 -28.03 4.62 10.86
C ARG A 490 -27.99 3.12 11.13
N LYS A 491 -28.61 2.61 12.20
CA LYS A 491 -28.74 1.17 12.49
C LYS A 491 -29.43 0.43 11.36
N GLN A 492 -30.59 0.92 10.89
CA GLN A 492 -31.35 0.32 9.80
C GLN A 492 -30.53 0.27 8.49
N ILE A 493 -29.95 1.40 8.08
CA ILE A 493 -29.10 1.50 6.88
C ILE A 493 -27.94 0.50 6.96
N PHE A 494 -27.26 0.48 8.11
CA PHE A 494 -26.11 -0.38 8.31
C PHE A 494 -26.46 -1.87 8.25
N ILE A 495 -27.47 -2.33 9.02
CA ILE A 495 -27.86 -3.74 9.07
C ILE A 495 -28.40 -4.22 7.72
N GLN A 496 -29.21 -3.42 7.02
CA GLN A 496 -29.73 -3.81 5.70
C GLN A 496 -28.60 -3.85 4.66
N SER A 497 -27.62 -2.94 4.72
CA SER A 497 -26.45 -2.99 3.83
C SER A 497 -25.58 -4.23 4.06
N GLU A 498 -25.43 -4.70 5.30
CA GLU A 498 -24.76 -5.97 5.65
C GLU A 498 -25.63 -7.21 5.31
N ASN A 499 -26.87 -7.05 4.84
CA ASN A 499 -27.81 -8.12 4.45
C ASN A 499 -28.22 -8.07 2.96
N LYS A 500 -27.74 -7.09 2.19
CA LYS A 500 -28.25 -6.76 0.84
C LYS A 500 -28.08 -7.84 -0.24
N CYS A 501 -27.26 -8.86 0.03
CA CYS A 501 -26.97 -9.99 -0.85
C CYS A 501 -27.11 -11.34 -0.10
N ASN A 502 -28.11 -11.52 0.78
CA ASN A 502 -28.22 -12.74 1.61
C ASN A 502 -28.27 -14.07 0.83
N GLN A 503 -28.62 -14.06 -0.46
CA GLN A 503 -28.49 -15.23 -1.35
C GLN A 503 -27.04 -15.72 -1.55
N ASN A 504 -26.04 -14.87 -1.26
CA ASN A 504 -24.62 -15.22 -1.28
C ASN A 504 -24.14 -15.98 -0.03
N VAL A 505 -24.92 -16.04 1.06
CA VAL A 505 -24.56 -16.79 2.29
C VAL A 505 -24.35 -18.29 2.02
N PRO A 506 -25.31 -19.04 1.41
CA PRO A 506 -25.09 -20.44 1.09
C PRO A 506 -23.97 -20.64 0.05
N LEU A 507 -23.85 -19.74 -0.92
CA LEU A 507 -22.77 -19.77 -1.92
C LEU A 507 -21.38 -19.65 -1.27
N PHE A 508 -21.22 -18.76 -0.29
CA PHE A 508 -19.96 -18.62 0.45
C PHE A 508 -19.62 -19.88 1.27
N LYS A 509 -20.62 -20.44 1.98
CA LYS A 509 -20.47 -21.67 2.76
C LYS A 509 -20.10 -22.87 1.87
N GLU A 510 -20.70 -22.98 0.70
CA GLU A 510 -20.35 -24.01 -0.29
C GLU A 510 -18.92 -23.81 -0.83
N ALA A 511 -18.54 -22.57 -1.15
CA ALA A 511 -17.21 -22.25 -1.67
C ALA A 511 -16.07 -22.61 -0.70
N ILE A 512 -16.18 -22.26 0.58
CA ILE A 512 -15.12 -22.55 1.56
C ILE A 512 -14.96 -24.06 1.80
N LEU A 513 -16.05 -24.82 1.82
CA LEU A 513 -16.02 -26.28 1.91
C LEU A 513 -15.34 -26.90 0.67
N LEU A 514 -15.81 -26.54 -0.52
CA LEU A 514 -15.24 -27.02 -1.78
C LEU A 514 -13.75 -26.68 -1.93
N ARG A 515 -13.31 -25.51 -1.46
CA ARG A 515 -11.90 -25.11 -1.40
C ARG A 515 -11.07 -26.01 -0.49
N ASP A 516 -11.56 -26.30 0.70
CA ASP A 516 -10.89 -27.20 1.65
C ASP A 516 -10.83 -28.65 1.12
N GLU A 517 -11.92 -29.16 0.54
CA GLU A 517 -11.94 -30.48 -0.13
C GLU A 517 -10.91 -30.55 -1.26
N ALA A 518 -10.87 -29.54 -2.14
CA ALA A 518 -9.89 -29.45 -3.23
C ALA A 518 -8.44 -29.44 -2.72
N ALA A 519 -8.13 -28.65 -1.70
CA ALA A 519 -6.79 -28.58 -1.11
C ALA A 519 -6.36 -29.91 -0.48
N ARG A 520 -7.26 -30.58 0.26
CA ARG A 520 -7.00 -31.90 0.86
C ARG A 520 -6.87 -33.01 -0.20
N LEU A 521 -7.62 -32.92 -1.31
CA LEU A 521 -7.45 -33.84 -2.46
C LEU A 521 -6.05 -33.71 -3.08
N LEU A 522 -5.52 -32.49 -3.20
CA LEU A 522 -4.14 -32.18 -3.63
C LEU A 522 -3.05 -32.55 -2.61
N GLY A 523 -3.42 -32.87 -1.36
CA GLY A 523 -2.49 -33.23 -0.28
C GLY A 523 -2.01 -32.07 0.59
N TYR A 524 -2.59 -30.87 0.45
CA TYR A 524 -2.37 -29.77 1.38
C TYR A 524 -3.24 -29.94 2.64
N PRO A 525 -2.81 -29.44 3.81
CA PRO A 525 -3.58 -29.59 5.06
C PRO A 525 -4.85 -28.73 5.12
N ASP A 526 -4.89 -27.65 4.34
CA ASP A 526 -5.99 -26.69 4.24
C ASP A 526 -5.83 -25.82 2.97
N HIS A 527 -6.85 -25.03 2.64
CA HIS A 527 -6.85 -24.16 1.45
C HIS A 527 -5.86 -23.01 1.54
N ALA A 528 -5.63 -22.43 2.71
CA ALA A 528 -4.67 -21.33 2.86
C ALA A 528 -3.23 -21.78 2.57
N THR A 529 -2.84 -22.99 2.98
CA THR A 529 -1.53 -23.56 2.68
C THR A 529 -1.35 -23.74 1.18
N TYR A 530 -2.38 -24.23 0.48
CA TYR A 530 -2.41 -24.26 -0.98
C TYR A 530 -2.27 -22.86 -1.60
N ARG A 531 -3.00 -21.85 -1.11
CA ARG A 531 -3.01 -20.49 -1.69
C ARG A 531 -1.79 -19.63 -1.36
N VAL A 532 -1.13 -19.82 -0.21
CA VAL A 532 -0.03 -18.95 0.24
C VAL A 532 1.36 -19.45 -0.20
N GLU A 533 1.48 -20.73 -0.59
CA GLU A 533 2.70 -21.33 -1.14
C GLU A 533 3.35 -20.49 -2.25
N ASP A 534 2.55 -19.96 -3.18
CA ASP A 534 3.05 -19.24 -4.35
C ASP A 534 3.02 -17.70 -4.23
N LYS A 535 2.80 -17.19 -3.01
CA LYS A 535 2.79 -15.76 -2.64
C LYS A 535 4.15 -15.34 -2.03
N MET A 536 4.33 -14.09 -1.60
CA MET A 536 5.55 -13.68 -0.89
C MET A 536 5.67 -14.33 0.49
N ALA A 537 4.56 -14.44 1.24
CA ALA A 537 4.55 -14.95 2.60
C ALA A 537 4.90 -16.46 2.74
N LYS A 538 4.79 -17.24 1.65
CA LYS A 538 5.04 -18.70 1.51
C LYS A 538 4.25 -19.66 2.42
N THR A 539 3.84 -19.27 3.62
CA THR A 539 3.09 -20.14 4.55
C THR A 539 1.97 -19.38 5.30
N PRO A 540 0.87 -20.05 5.68
CA PRO A 540 -0.14 -19.48 6.58
C PRO A 540 0.42 -19.05 7.93
N LYS A 541 1.49 -19.70 8.42
CA LYS A 541 2.14 -19.30 9.68
C LYS A 541 2.72 -17.89 9.57
N THR A 542 3.47 -17.60 8.50
CA THR A 542 4.04 -16.26 8.23
C THR A 542 2.95 -15.19 8.26
N VAL A 543 1.79 -15.47 7.66
CA VAL A 543 0.64 -14.57 7.63
C VAL A 543 0.04 -14.38 9.02
N LEU A 544 -0.23 -15.47 9.74
CA LEU A 544 -0.86 -15.42 11.07
C LEU A 544 0.06 -14.83 12.15
N ASP A 545 1.38 -15.03 12.04
CA ASP A 545 2.38 -14.37 12.88
C ASP A 545 2.34 -12.84 12.68
N PHE A 546 2.38 -12.37 11.42
CA PHE A 546 2.33 -10.95 11.06
C PHE A 546 1.03 -10.27 11.53
N LEU A 547 -0.13 -10.86 11.18
CA LEU A 547 -1.43 -10.32 11.60
C LEU A 547 -1.60 -10.39 13.14
N GLY A 548 -0.95 -11.35 13.80
CA GLY A 548 -0.92 -11.49 15.26
C GLY A 548 -0.10 -10.42 15.97
N ASP A 549 1.14 -10.16 15.54
CA ASP A 549 1.99 -9.08 16.07
C ASP A 549 1.34 -7.70 15.84
N LEU A 550 0.82 -7.46 14.64
CA LEU A 550 0.11 -6.22 14.30
C LEU A 550 -1.16 -6.04 15.15
N ARG A 551 -1.97 -7.10 15.37
CA ARG A 551 -3.09 -7.07 16.32
C ARG A 551 -2.62 -6.71 17.74
N GLY A 552 -1.54 -7.33 18.20
CA GLY A 552 -0.97 -7.11 19.54
C GLY A 552 -0.58 -5.66 19.79
N ARG A 553 0.08 -5.02 18.81
CA ARG A 553 0.45 -3.59 18.85
C ARG A 553 -0.78 -2.68 18.81
N LEU A 554 -1.75 -2.97 17.93
CA LEU A 554 -2.89 -2.10 17.67
C LEU A 554 -3.98 -2.12 18.74
N ALA A 555 -4.17 -3.22 19.45
CA ALA A 555 -5.31 -3.42 20.35
C ALA A 555 -5.44 -2.31 21.42
N ALA A 556 -4.33 -1.85 22.00
CA ALA A 556 -4.32 -0.78 22.99
C ALA A 556 -4.58 0.62 22.38
N GLY A 557 -4.27 0.83 21.10
CA GLY A 557 -4.62 2.02 20.34
C GLY A 557 -6.11 2.06 20.04
N GLY A 558 -6.64 1.01 19.41
CA GLY A 558 -8.06 0.91 19.05
C GLY A 558 -8.99 1.01 20.27
N ALA A 559 -8.62 0.42 21.41
CA ALA A 559 -9.38 0.58 22.65
C ALA A 559 -9.47 2.03 23.15
N LYS A 560 -8.40 2.83 22.98
CA LYS A 560 -8.40 4.28 23.30
C LYS A 560 -9.26 5.06 22.30
N GLU A 561 -9.13 4.77 21.02
CA GLU A 561 -9.92 5.42 19.96
C GLU A 561 -11.42 5.17 20.12
N VAL A 562 -11.85 3.93 20.42
CA VAL A 562 -13.27 3.61 20.72
C VAL A 562 -13.75 4.33 21.98
N ALA A 563 -12.93 4.40 23.04
CA ALA A 563 -13.29 5.11 24.26
C ALA A 563 -13.47 6.62 24.03
N HIS A 564 -12.58 7.24 23.25
CA HIS A 564 -12.66 8.66 22.86
C HIS A 564 -13.92 8.92 22.02
N LEU A 565 -14.14 8.14 20.96
CA LEU A 565 -15.35 8.19 20.13
C LEU A 565 -16.65 7.97 20.92
N ALA A 566 -16.63 7.13 21.97
CA ALA A 566 -17.78 6.90 22.85
C ALA A 566 -18.09 8.11 23.74
N GLU A 567 -17.08 8.84 24.22
CA GLU A 567 -17.28 10.09 24.95
C GLU A 567 -17.80 11.21 24.02
N ILE A 568 -17.29 11.31 22.78
CA ILE A 568 -17.83 12.24 21.75
C ILE A 568 -19.32 11.93 21.47
N LYS A 569 -19.71 10.65 21.39
CA LYS A 569 -21.11 10.22 21.26
C LYS A 569 -21.95 10.66 22.46
N LYS A 570 -21.46 10.41 23.68
CA LYS A 570 -22.12 10.77 24.95
C LYS A 570 -22.34 12.28 25.09
N GLU A 571 -21.35 13.10 24.70
CA GLU A 571 -21.49 14.57 24.64
C GLU A 571 -22.57 15.03 23.64
N GLU A 572 -22.54 14.48 22.42
CA GLU A 572 -23.46 14.87 21.34
C GLU A 572 -24.92 14.48 21.65
N LEU A 573 -25.12 13.29 22.24
CA LEU A 573 -26.42 12.87 22.75
C LEU A 573 -26.89 13.77 23.90
N ALA A 574 -26.02 14.09 24.86
CA ALA A 574 -26.35 14.98 25.97
C ALA A 574 -26.73 16.40 25.48
N ALA A 575 -26.00 16.96 24.51
CA ALA A 575 -26.31 18.24 23.88
C ALA A 575 -27.67 18.24 23.14
N ARG A 576 -28.16 17.07 22.72
CA ARG A 576 -29.48 16.86 22.10
C ARG A 576 -30.57 16.41 23.08
N ASN A 577 -30.27 16.31 24.37
CA ASN A 577 -31.15 15.75 25.42
C ASN A 577 -31.55 14.28 25.17
N LEU A 578 -30.68 13.51 24.53
CA LEU A 578 -30.82 12.08 24.27
C LEU A 578 -30.01 11.26 25.29
N ALA A 579 -30.50 10.06 25.62
CA ALA A 579 -29.83 9.17 26.56
C ALA A 579 -28.65 8.45 25.90
N PHE A 580 -27.51 8.38 26.59
CA PHE A 580 -26.41 7.49 26.24
C PHE A 580 -26.56 6.15 26.97
N ASP A 581 -26.44 5.06 26.22
CA ASP A 581 -26.67 3.68 26.68
C ASP A 581 -25.39 2.94 27.12
N GLY A 582 -24.25 3.64 27.13
CA GLY A 582 -22.94 3.05 27.48
C GLY A 582 -22.27 2.26 26.36
N ASN A 583 -22.83 2.29 25.15
CA ASN A 583 -22.34 1.51 24.00
C ASN A 583 -21.91 2.40 22.83
N TYR A 584 -20.95 1.92 22.04
CA TYR A 584 -20.53 2.53 20.79
C TYR A 584 -20.64 1.49 19.67
N TYR A 585 -21.48 1.76 18.67
CA TYR A 585 -21.92 0.75 17.73
C TYR A 585 -21.29 0.83 16.34
N LEU A 586 -21.39 -0.27 15.57
CA LEU A 586 -20.96 -0.35 14.17
C LEU A 586 -21.54 0.78 13.28
N TRP A 587 -22.79 1.18 13.54
CA TRP A 587 -23.48 2.26 12.82
C TRP A 587 -23.23 3.67 13.40
N ASP A 588 -22.54 3.78 14.53
CA ASP A 588 -22.09 5.06 15.10
C ASP A 588 -20.76 5.51 14.51
N HIS A 589 -19.91 4.55 14.09
CA HIS A 589 -18.52 4.80 13.72
C HIS A 589 -18.33 5.96 12.75
N ARG A 590 -18.94 5.90 11.55
CA ARG A 590 -18.79 6.95 10.52
C ARG A 590 -19.35 8.32 10.92
N TYR A 591 -20.30 8.38 11.86
CA TYR A 591 -20.93 9.62 12.28
C TYR A 591 -20.07 10.37 13.30
N TYR A 592 -19.52 9.67 14.30
CA TYR A 592 -18.67 10.29 15.32
C TYR A 592 -17.20 10.42 14.91
N ASP A 593 -16.71 9.58 13.99
CA ASP A 593 -15.44 9.78 13.28
C ASP A 593 -15.40 11.14 12.56
N ARG A 594 -16.44 11.43 11.76
CA ARG A 594 -16.63 12.75 11.15
C ARG A 594 -16.69 13.88 12.20
N LEU A 595 -17.49 13.71 13.27
CA LEU A 595 -17.60 14.75 14.31
C LEU A 595 -16.30 14.99 15.09
N MET A 596 -15.45 13.97 15.27
CA MET A 596 -14.10 14.14 15.83
C MET A 596 -13.25 15.01 14.90
N VAL A 597 -13.19 14.66 13.62
CA VAL A 597 -12.41 15.38 12.59
C VAL A 597 -12.88 16.83 12.44
N GLU A 598 -14.18 17.08 12.47
CA GLU A 598 -14.75 18.43 12.47
C GLU A 598 -14.42 19.22 13.75
N LYS A 599 -14.61 18.63 14.95
CA LYS A 599 -14.42 19.32 16.24
C LYS A 599 -12.96 19.57 16.60
N GLU A 600 -12.11 18.54 16.48
CA GLU A 600 -10.78 18.49 17.09
C GLU A 600 -9.68 18.91 16.11
N TYR A 601 -9.87 18.62 14.81
CA TYR A 601 -8.92 18.96 13.75
C TYR A 601 -9.36 20.18 12.93
N ASN A 602 -10.59 20.67 13.15
CA ASN A 602 -11.19 21.79 12.42
C ASN A 602 -11.14 21.56 10.90
N ILE A 603 -11.56 20.37 10.46
CA ILE A 603 -11.55 19.94 9.05
C ILE A 603 -12.98 19.84 8.52
N ASP A 604 -13.26 20.58 7.44
CA ASP A 604 -14.44 20.39 6.59
C ASP A 604 -13.99 19.75 5.26
N GLU A 605 -14.40 18.49 5.05
CA GLU A 605 -14.10 17.74 3.82
C GLU A 605 -14.61 18.46 2.56
N ASN A 606 -15.70 19.21 2.65
CA ASN A 606 -16.35 19.85 1.50
C ASN A 606 -15.60 21.14 1.13
N ALA A 607 -15.22 21.96 2.11
CA ALA A 607 -14.37 23.13 1.89
C ALA A 607 -12.98 22.75 1.37
N ILE A 608 -12.45 21.59 1.77
CA ILE A 608 -11.20 21.04 1.19
C ILE A 608 -11.41 20.58 -0.26
N ALA A 609 -12.54 19.93 -0.57
CA ALA A 609 -12.84 19.45 -1.92
C ALA A 609 -12.91 20.59 -2.97
N GLU A 610 -13.22 21.82 -2.56
CA GLU A 610 -13.21 23.01 -3.43
C GLU A 610 -11.82 23.32 -4.02
N TYR A 611 -10.74 22.80 -3.40
CA TYR A 611 -9.38 22.84 -3.91
C TYR A 611 -8.97 21.64 -4.77
N PHE A 612 -9.83 20.64 -4.98
CA PHE A 612 -9.53 19.45 -5.80
C PHE A 612 -10.55 19.22 -6.93
N PRO A 613 -10.72 20.16 -7.87
CA PRO A 613 -11.50 19.93 -9.08
C PRO A 613 -10.87 18.82 -9.93
N LEU A 614 -11.68 17.82 -10.31
CA LEU A 614 -11.24 16.53 -10.87
C LEU A 614 -10.25 16.67 -12.04
N ARG A 615 -10.58 17.48 -13.05
CA ARG A 615 -9.75 17.63 -14.27
C ARG A 615 -8.37 18.27 -13.97
N PRO A 616 -8.27 19.42 -13.28
CA PRO A 616 -6.98 19.94 -12.81
C PRO A 616 -6.19 18.98 -11.92
N THR A 617 -6.83 18.29 -10.97
CA THR A 617 -6.14 17.36 -10.06
C THR A 617 -5.58 16.14 -10.81
N VAL A 618 -6.32 15.55 -11.76
CA VAL A 618 -5.76 14.54 -12.70
C VAL A 618 -4.55 15.10 -13.45
N GLY A 619 -4.65 16.31 -14.00
CA GLY A 619 -3.55 16.95 -14.72
C GLY A 619 -2.32 17.25 -13.85
N ALA A 620 -2.48 17.42 -12.54
CA ALA A 620 -1.38 17.56 -11.58
C ALA A 620 -0.77 16.20 -11.19
N MET A 621 -1.59 15.16 -11.06
CA MET A 621 -1.14 13.78 -10.82
C MET A 621 -0.31 13.24 -11.98
N LEU A 622 -0.75 13.43 -13.23
CA LEU A 622 0.00 12.99 -14.40
C LEU A 622 1.39 13.63 -14.44
N LYS A 623 1.52 14.93 -14.14
CA LYS A 623 2.81 15.63 -14.05
C LYS A 623 3.79 15.06 -13.03
N ILE A 624 3.30 14.48 -11.92
CA ILE A 624 4.17 13.78 -10.95
C ILE A 624 4.80 12.55 -11.63
N PHE A 625 4.05 11.82 -12.45
CA PHE A 625 4.58 10.70 -13.23
C PHE A 625 5.45 11.15 -14.42
N GLU A 626 5.18 12.30 -15.03
CA GLU A 626 6.09 12.91 -16.03
C GLU A 626 7.45 13.22 -15.40
N GLU A 627 7.47 13.92 -14.26
CA GLU A 627 8.68 14.33 -13.53
C GLU A 627 9.47 13.12 -12.99
N LEU A 628 8.81 12.19 -12.27
CA LEU A 628 9.46 11.02 -11.66
C LEU A 628 9.84 9.94 -12.67
N PHE A 629 8.93 9.56 -13.58
CA PHE A 629 9.08 8.33 -14.38
C PHE A 629 9.48 8.60 -15.84
N GLY A 630 9.54 9.85 -16.28
CA GLY A 630 9.97 10.21 -17.63
C GLY A 630 8.93 9.86 -18.68
N LEU A 631 7.69 10.22 -18.37
CA LEU A 631 6.52 10.01 -19.21
C LEU A 631 6.05 11.35 -19.79
N VAL A 632 5.24 11.28 -20.84
CA VAL A 632 4.50 12.41 -21.41
C VAL A 632 3.09 11.94 -21.71
N PHE A 633 2.07 12.63 -21.18
CA PHE A 633 0.66 12.28 -21.36
C PHE A 633 -0.04 13.27 -22.30
N VAL A 634 -0.52 12.79 -23.44
CA VAL A 634 -1.19 13.63 -24.45
C VAL A 634 -2.64 13.21 -24.59
N GLU A 635 -3.57 14.04 -24.09
CA GLU A 635 -5.02 13.80 -24.20
C GLU A 635 -5.45 13.88 -25.67
N LEU A 636 -6.18 12.85 -26.12
CA LEU A 636 -6.59 12.71 -27.51
C LEU A 636 -7.98 13.32 -27.71
N SER A 637 -8.03 14.42 -28.46
CA SER A 637 -9.28 15.06 -28.90
C SER A 637 -10.11 14.14 -29.81
N PRO A 638 -11.40 14.41 -30.05
CA PRO A 638 -12.23 13.63 -30.97
C PRO A 638 -11.62 13.52 -32.38
N GLU A 639 -10.96 14.57 -32.87
CA GLU A 639 -10.27 14.60 -34.16
C GLU A 639 -9.04 13.69 -34.16
N ALA A 640 -8.22 13.75 -33.11
CA ALA A 640 -7.04 12.90 -32.95
C ALA A 640 -7.43 11.42 -32.81
N ARG A 641 -8.47 11.12 -32.00
CA ARG A 641 -9.10 9.79 -31.89
C ARG A 641 -9.54 9.30 -33.26
N LYS A 642 -10.24 10.14 -34.04
CA LYS A 642 -10.68 9.79 -35.40
C LYS A 642 -9.51 9.47 -36.34
N SER A 643 -8.41 10.24 -36.29
CA SER A 643 -7.26 10.03 -37.18
C SER A 643 -6.43 8.78 -36.86
N ILE A 644 -6.46 8.27 -35.62
CA ILE A 644 -5.74 7.05 -35.24
C ILE A 644 -6.63 5.80 -35.20
N SER A 645 -7.94 5.94 -35.43
CA SER A 645 -8.91 4.86 -35.31
C SER A 645 -8.88 3.91 -36.52
N PRO A 646 -8.68 2.59 -36.30
CA PRO A 646 -8.76 1.58 -37.38
C PRO A 646 -10.09 1.54 -38.14
N SER A 647 -11.20 1.99 -37.54
CA SER A 647 -12.51 2.04 -38.19
C SER A 647 -12.85 3.41 -38.81
N GLY A 648 -11.98 4.41 -38.63
CA GLY A 648 -12.21 5.79 -39.08
C GLY A 648 -13.24 6.58 -38.24
N LYS A 649 -13.64 6.04 -37.08
CA LYS A 649 -14.58 6.62 -36.12
C LYS A 649 -13.91 6.88 -34.77
N ALA A 650 -14.21 8.00 -34.13
CA ALA A 650 -13.64 8.33 -32.81
C ALA A 650 -14.38 7.62 -31.68
N GLU A 651 -15.70 7.47 -31.84
CA GLU A 651 -16.63 6.82 -30.93
C GLU A 651 -16.26 5.34 -30.69
N ASP A 652 -15.84 4.62 -31.74
CA ASP A 652 -15.41 3.22 -31.68
C ASP A 652 -14.16 2.99 -30.79
N LEU A 653 -13.47 4.05 -30.35
CA LEU A 653 -12.29 3.95 -29.47
C LEU A 653 -12.61 3.98 -27.97
N THR A 654 -13.87 4.21 -27.59
CA THR A 654 -14.28 4.36 -26.19
C THR A 654 -15.69 3.84 -25.94
N TRP A 655 -15.87 3.07 -24.86
CA TRP A 655 -17.15 2.46 -24.48
C TRP A 655 -18.20 3.44 -23.92
N HIS A 656 -17.83 4.70 -23.65
CA HIS A 656 -18.73 5.75 -23.16
C HIS A 656 -18.18 7.15 -23.50
N GLU A 657 -19.05 8.15 -23.67
CA GLU A 657 -18.66 9.51 -24.09
C GLU A 657 -17.82 10.27 -23.04
N ASP A 658 -18.02 10.00 -21.75
CA ASP A 658 -17.23 10.59 -20.64
C ASP A 658 -15.75 10.15 -20.65
N VAL A 659 -15.37 9.12 -21.43
CA VAL A 659 -14.05 8.47 -21.31
C VAL A 659 -12.95 9.36 -21.86
N ILE A 660 -12.05 9.76 -20.97
CA ILE A 660 -10.82 10.46 -21.29
C ILE A 660 -9.81 9.43 -21.82
N MET A 661 -9.02 9.79 -22.82
CA MET A 661 -8.06 8.90 -23.46
C MET A 661 -6.77 9.66 -23.73
N PHE A 662 -5.64 9.09 -23.34
CA PHE A 662 -4.30 9.65 -23.57
C PHE A 662 -3.46 8.66 -24.38
N SER A 663 -2.67 9.18 -25.32
CA SER A 663 -1.45 8.49 -25.75
C SER A 663 -0.33 8.81 -24.76
N VAL A 664 0.38 7.78 -24.29
CA VAL A 664 1.46 7.89 -23.31
C VAL A 664 2.79 7.57 -23.99
N TRP A 665 3.79 8.39 -23.72
CA TRP A 665 5.10 8.34 -24.34
C TRP A 665 6.20 8.46 -23.28
N ASN A 666 7.42 8.09 -23.65
CA ASN A 666 8.62 8.46 -22.93
C ASN A 666 8.99 9.92 -23.21
N ASP A 667 9.62 10.59 -22.25
CA ASP A 667 10.30 11.86 -22.51
C ASP A 667 11.62 11.65 -23.30
N ALA A 668 12.30 12.75 -23.62
CA ALA A 668 13.56 12.72 -24.39
C ALA A 668 14.75 12.10 -23.62
N SER A 669 14.70 12.03 -22.28
CA SER A 669 15.71 11.31 -21.47
C SER A 669 15.48 9.80 -21.52
N GLU A 670 14.22 9.39 -21.60
CA GLU A 670 13.76 8.01 -21.77
C GLU A 670 13.68 7.58 -23.26
N GLY A 671 14.18 8.42 -24.18
CA GLY A 671 14.35 8.10 -25.60
C GLY A 671 13.11 8.25 -26.49
N ASP A 672 12.14 9.10 -26.12
CA ASP A 672 11.00 9.55 -26.94
C ASP A 672 10.04 8.44 -27.47
N GLY A 673 10.22 7.18 -27.10
CA GLY A 673 9.42 6.06 -27.55
C GLY A 673 7.97 6.09 -27.08
N PHE A 674 7.06 5.49 -27.83
CA PHE A 674 5.69 5.25 -27.37
C PHE A 674 5.68 4.29 -26.17
N VAL A 675 4.73 4.47 -25.25
CA VAL A 675 4.59 3.65 -24.04
C VAL A 675 3.26 2.88 -24.05
N GLY A 676 2.14 3.52 -24.37
CA GLY A 676 0.84 2.86 -24.42
C GLY A 676 -0.35 3.82 -24.37
N TYR A 677 -1.53 3.31 -24.05
CA TYR A 677 -2.75 4.10 -23.91
C TYR A 677 -3.31 4.08 -22.48
N LEU A 678 -3.66 5.25 -21.96
CA LEU A 678 -4.35 5.41 -20.68
C LEU A 678 -5.79 5.89 -20.92
N TYR A 679 -6.77 5.15 -20.42
CA TYR A 679 -8.18 5.52 -20.44
C TYR A 679 -8.64 5.86 -19.02
N LEU A 680 -9.43 6.92 -18.85
CA LEU A 680 -10.03 7.30 -17.56
C LEU A 680 -11.56 7.37 -17.70
N ASP A 681 -12.26 6.49 -17.00
CA ASP A 681 -13.72 6.44 -16.87
C ASP A 681 -14.09 6.76 -15.42
N LEU A 682 -14.26 8.05 -15.12
CA LEU A 682 -14.18 8.58 -13.75
C LEU A 682 -15.54 8.75 -13.05
N HIS A 683 -16.65 8.59 -13.76
CA HIS A 683 -17.99 8.95 -13.28
C HIS A 683 -18.95 7.76 -13.17
N PRO A 684 -19.88 7.76 -12.18
CA PRO A 684 -20.87 6.70 -12.03
C PRO A 684 -21.95 6.76 -13.12
N ARG A 685 -22.49 5.59 -13.46
CA ARG A 685 -23.69 5.39 -14.30
C ARG A 685 -24.28 4.00 -14.04
N ALA A 686 -25.53 3.78 -14.44
CA ALA A 686 -26.18 2.46 -14.33
C ALA A 686 -25.37 1.36 -15.04
N GLY A 687 -25.28 0.18 -14.42
CA GLY A 687 -24.55 -0.97 -14.96
C GLY A 687 -23.02 -0.89 -14.90
N LYS A 688 -22.43 0.22 -14.45
CA LYS A 688 -20.98 0.35 -14.26
C LYS A 688 -20.53 -0.31 -12.94
N TYR A 689 -19.33 -0.90 -12.96
CA TYR A 689 -18.62 -1.40 -11.79
C TYR A 689 -18.51 -0.31 -10.69
N GLY A 690 -19.09 -0.59 -9.52
CA GLY A 690 -19.34 0.41 -8.47
C GLY A 690 -18.18 0.70 -7.50
N HIS A 691 -16.99 0.11 -7.71
CA HIS A 691 -15.78 0.40 -6.94
C HIS A 691 -14.79 1.22 -7.80
N ALA A 692 -13.67 1.61 -7.19
CA ALA A 692 -12.48 1.98 -7.95
C ALA A 692 -11.75 0.70 -8.42
N ALA A 693 -11.13 0.72 -9.60
CA ALA A 693 -10.19 -0.29 -10.10
C ALA A 693 -9.47 0.17 -11.37
N ASN A 694 -8.23 -0.28 -11.58
CA ASN A 694 -7.57 -0.29 -12.89
C ASN A 694 -7.70 -1.66 -13.60
N PHE A 695 -7.97 -1.64 -14.90
CA PHE A 695 -8.10 -2.84 -15.75
C PHE A 695 -7.10 -2.80 -16.91
N ASN A 696 -6.26 -3.84 -17.06
CA ASN A 696 -5.50 -4.04 -18.28
C ASN A 696 -6.45 -4.37 -19.45
N LEU A 697 -6.52 -3.49 -20.45
CA LEU A 697 -7.32 -3.69 -21.67
C LEU A 697 -6.56 -4.53 -22.71
N GLN A 698 -5.25 -4.30 -22.83
CA GLN A 698 -4.33 -5.10 -23.65
C GLN A 698 -2.95 -5.13 -23.01
N PRO A 699 -2.29 -6.29 -22.85
CA PRO A 699 -0.95 -6.36 -22.28
C PRO A 699 0.16 -6.03 -23.30
N GLY A 700 1.24 -5.44 -22.82
CA GLY A 700 2.47 -5.21 -23.59
C GLY A 700 3.44 -6.40 -23.55
N PHE A 701 4.02 -6.76 -24.69
CA PHE A 701 4.92 -7.91 -24.81
C PHE A 701 5.88 -7.76 -26.01
N LEU A 702 6.83 -8.70 -26.19
CA LEU A 702 7.71 -8.72 -27.36
C LEU A 702 7.13 -9.59 -28.48
N LEU A 703 7.07 -9.04 -29.68
CA LEU A 703 6.65 -9.74 -30.89
C LEU A 703 7.80 -10.63 -31.43
N PRO A 704 7.53 -11.64 -32.26
CA PRO A 704 8.56 -12.57 -32.77
C PRO A 704 9.69 -11.92 -33.59
N ASN A 705 9.51 -10.69 -34.07
CA ASN A 705 10.52 -9.87 -34.75
C ASN A 705 11.39 -9.03 -33.79
N GLY A 706 11.20 -9.17 -32.47
CA GLY A 706 11.89 -8.39 -31.43
C GLY A 706 11.30 -7.01 -31.13
N THR A 707 10.29 -6.53 -31.87
CA THR A 707 9.66 -5.24 -31.58
C THR A 707 8.62 -5.35 -30.45
N ARG A 708 8.44 -4.30 -29.65
CA ARG A 708 7.43 -4.29 -28.58
C ARG A 708 6.02 -4.05 -29.12
N ARG A 709 5.04 -4.80 -28.60
CA ARG A 709 3.63 -4.41 -28.55
C ARG A 709 3.38 -3.62 -27.27
N TYR A 710 2.64 -2.52 -27.37
CA TYR A 710 2.38 -1.58 -26.30
C TYR A 710 1.02 -1.83 -25.62
N PRO A 711 0.90 -1.66 -24.30
CA PRO A 711 -0.33 -1.89 -23.56
C PRO A 711 -1.39 -0.80 -23.74
N ALA A 712 -2.59 -1.12 -23.26
CA ALA A 712 -3.66 -0.19 -22.99
C ALA A 712 -4.27 -0.53 -21.61
N THR A 713 -4.53 0.48 -20.78
CA THR A 713 -5.10 0.32 -19.42
C THR A 713 -6.25 1.28 -19.19
N ALA A 714 -7.23 0.86 -18.37
CA ALA A 714 -8.44 1.63 -18.05
C ALA A 714 -8.61 1.84 -16.56
N LEU A 715 -8.60 3.10 -16.14
CA LEU A 715 -9.03 3.54 -14.82
C LEU A 715 -10.56 3.59 -14.76
N VAL A 716 -11.16 2.94 -13.78
CA VAL A 716 -12.61 2.91 -13.57
C VAL A 716 -12.90 3.41 -12.16
N CYS A 717 -13.44 4.63 -12.05
CA CYS A 717 -13.79 5.29 -10.79
C CYS A 717 -15.23 5.83 -10.81
N ASN A 718 -15.75 6.24 -9.66
CA ASN A 718 -17.17 6.61 -9.48
C ASN A 718 -17.35 7.97 -8.78
N PHE A 719 -16.55 8.97 -9.16
CA PHE A 719 -16.61 10.33 -8.60
C PHE A 719 -17.78 11.13 -9.19
N SER A 720 -18.43 11.95 -8.37
CA SER A 720 -19.60 12.77 -8.75
C SER A 720 -19.40 13.56 -10.05
N LYS A 721 -20.38 13.53 -10.94
CA LYS A 721 -20.38 14.36 -12.16
C LYS A 721 -20.46 15.85 -11.81
N ALA A 722 -19.98 16.70 -12.71
CA ALA A 722 -20.22 18.13 -12.64
C ALA A 722 -21.73 18.43 -12.79
N THR A 723 -22.20 19.44 -12.05
CA THR A 723 -23.52 20.06 -12.21
C THR A 723 -23.38 21.34 -13.05
N PRO A 724 -24.48 21.96 -13.53
CA PRO A 724 -24.41 23.23 -14.25
C PRO A 724 -23.73 24.39 -13.49
N ASN A 725 -23.70 24.33 -12.15
CA ASN A 725 -23.22 25.42 -11.29
C ASN A 725 -21.97 25.06 -10.47
N LYS A 726 -21.60 23.78 -10.36
CA LYS A 726 -20.49 23.29 -9.53
C LYS A 726 -19.77 22.13 -10.25
N PRO A 727 -18.44 22.20 -10.48
CA PRO A 727 -17.70 21.15 -11.16
C PRO A 727 -17.61 19.87 -10.32
N SER A 728 -17.11 18.79 -10.92
CA SER A 728 -16.70 17.59 -10.18
C SER A 728 -15.54 17.96 -9.24
N LEU A 729 -15.77 17.84 -7.94
CA LEU A 729 -14.80 18.07 -6.86
C LEU A 729 -14.53 16.75 -6.14
N LEU A 730 -13.27 16.51 -5.80
CA LEU A 730 -12.84 15.32 -5.06
C LEU A 730 -12.65 15.62 -3.58
N LYS A 731 -13.20 14.79 -2.71
CA LYS A 731 -12.78 14.73 -1.31
C LYS A 731 -11.38 14.15 -1.22
N HIS A 732 -10.62 14.48 -0.17
CA HIS A 732 -9.20 14.07 -0.10
C HIS A 732 -9.00 12.55 -0.17
N ASN A 733 -9.88 11.74 0.41
CA ASN A 733 -9.84 10.28 0.28
C ASN A 733 -10.08 9.80 -1.18
N GLU A 734 -10.83 10.56 -1.99
CA GLU A 734 -11.04 10.29 -3.41
C GLU A 734 -9.82 10.71 -4.25
N VAL A 735 -9.09 11.75 -3.84
CA VAL A 735 -7.77 12.12 -4.38
C VAL A 735 -6.75 10.99 -4.13
N VAL A 736 -6.71 10.45 -2.90
CA VAL A 736 -5.88 9.26 -2.56
C VAL A 736 -6.28 8.05 -3.42
N THR A 737 -7.58 7.75 -3.52
CA THR A 737 -8.10 6.63 -4.32
C THR A 737 -7.73 6.76 -5.81
N LEU A 738 -7.90 7.96 -6.38
CA LEU A 738 -7.53 8.24 -7.77
C LEU A 738 -6.03 8.01 -8.01
N PHE A 739 -5.16 8.39 -7.06
CA PHE A 739 -3.72 8.22 -7.22
C PHE A 739 -3.25 6.78 -6.99
N HIS A 740 -3.90 6.03 -6.09
CA HIS A 740 -3.71 4.58 -5.92
C HIS A 740 -3.98 3.85 -7.24
N GLU A 741 -5.17 4.03 -7.83
CA GLU A 741 -5.53 3.36 -9.07
C GLU A 741 -4.66 3.80 -10.26
N LEU A 742 -4.27 5.09 -10.31
CA LEU A 742 -3.31 5.56 -11.30
C LEU A 742 -1.96 4.86 -11.11
N GLY A 743 -1.55 4.54 -9.88
CA GLY A 743 -0.39 3.69 -9.61
C GLY A 743 -0.46 2.33 -10.29
N HIS A 744 -1.61 1.66 -10.25
CA HIS A 744 -1.85 0.41 -11.00
C HIS A 744 -1.79 0.61 -12.52
N GLY A 745 -2.40 1.69 -13.04
CA GLY A 745 -2.35 2.02 -14.46
C GLY A 745 -0.93 2.37 -14.96
N ILE A 746 -0.14 3.04 -14.13
CA ILE A 746 1.27 3.36 -14.41
C ILE A 746 2.16 2.11 -14.32
N HIS A 747 1.87 1.18 -13.42
CA HIS A 747 2.53 -0.14 -13.38
C HIS A 747 2.28 -0.92 -14.68
N ASP A 748 1.04 -0.90 -15.19
CA ASP A 748 0.69 -1.52 -16.48
C ASP A 748 1.46 -0.86 -17.65
N LEU A 749 1.35 0.46 -17.80
CA LEU A 749 2.04 1.24 -18.83
C LEU A 749 3.57 1.09 -18.78
N ALA A 750 4.16 1.01 -17.59
CA ALA A 750 5.60 0.85 -17.42
C ALA A 750 6.10 -0.59 -17.66
N GLY A 751 5.23 -1.61 -17.68
CA GLY A 751 5.61 -3.02 -17.78
C GLY A 751 6.36 -3.36 -19.08
N LYS A 752 7.62 -3.82 -18.98
CA LYS A 752 8.48 -4.17 -20.13
C LYS A 752 8.80 -5.66 -20.22
N THR A 753 7.87 -6.52 -19.82
CA THR A 753 7.94 -7.99 -19.99
C THR A 753 8.03 -8.43 -21.46
N ARG A 754 8.49 -9.66 -21.68
CA ARG A 754 8.54 -10.34 -22.99
C ARG A 754 7.23 -11.05 -23.31
N TYR A 755 6.50 -11.54 -22.30
CA TYR A 755 5.24 -12.25 -22.47
C TYR A 755 4.07 -11.48 -21.83
N ALA A 756 2.87 -11.64 -22.41
CA ALA A 756 1.65 -11.02 -21.90
C ALA A 756 1.31 -11.46 -20.48
N ARG A 757 1.55 -12.74 -20.14
CA ARG A 757 1.21 -13.36 -18.86
C ARG A 757 1.76 -12.64 -17.63
N PHE A 758 2.94 -12.02 -17.74
CA PHE A 758 3.61 -11.34 -16.64
C PHE A 758 3.53 -9.82 -16.72
N HIS A 759 2.81 -9.29 -17.71
CA HIS A 759 2.74 -7.86 -17.97
C HIS A 759 2.08 -7.07 -16.83
N GLY A 760 2.60 -5.87 -16.58
CA GLY A 760 2.00 -4.91 -15.66
C GLY A 760 1.75 -5.48 -14.27
N THR A 761 0.51 -5.34 -13.79
CA THR A 761 0.08 -5.75 -12.45
C THR A 761 -0.03 -7.27 -12.23
N ALA A 762 0.41 -8.12 -13.18
CA ALA A 762 0.40 -9.59 -13.07
C ALA A 762 1.45 -10.20 -12.10
N THR A 763 1.63 -9.56 -10.94
CA THR A 763 2.49 -9.96 -9.81
C THR A 763 1.73 -10.84 -8.80
N VAL A 764 2.44 -11.37 -7.79
CA VAL A 764 1.81 -12.07 -6.66
C VAL A 764 0.89 -11.15 -5.82
N ARG A 765 -0.21 -11.71 -5.33
CA ARG A 765 -1.32 -10.95 -4.70
C ARG A 765 -0.98 -10.25 -3.38
N ASP A 766 0.11 -10.60 -2.72
CA ASP A 766 0.63 -9.91 -1.53
C ASP A 766 1.76 -8.90 -1.84
N PHE A 767 2.07 -8.70 -3.13
CA PHE A 767 2.90 -7.60 -3.65
C PHE A 767 2.09 -6.55 -4.43
N VAL A 768 1.03 -6.96 -5.14
CA VAL A 768 0.41 -6.14 -6.21
C VAL A 768 -0.04 -4.74 -5.78
N GLU A 769 -0.45 -4.55 -4.52
CA GLU A 769 -0.90 -3.26 -3.98
C GLU A 769 0.26 -2.39 -3.47
N ALA A 770 1.48 -2.92 -3.32
CA ALA A 770 2.60 -2.15 -2.80
C ALA A 770 3.03 -0.99 -3.72
N PRO A 771 3.05 -1.14 -5.06
CA PRO A 771 3.29 -0.03 -5.98
C PRO A 771 2.25 1.11 -5.91
N SER A 772 0.96 0.80 -5.75
CA SER A 772 -0.11 1.79 -5.67
C SER A 772 -0.16 2.48 -4.30
N GLN A 773 -0.06 1.71 -3.22
CA GLN A 773 0.00 2.23 -1.85
C GLN A 773 1.23 3.08 -1.57
N MET A 774 2.36 2.84 -2.24
CA MET A 774 3.56 3.69 -2.09
C MET A 774 3.26 5.11 -2.57
N LEU A 775 2.53 5.22 -3.70
CA LEU A 775 2.19 6.48 -4.35
C LEU A 775 1.18 7.30 -3.54
N GLU A 776 0.28 6.67 -2.76
CA GLU A 776 -0.66 7.36 -1.86
C GLU A 776 0.04 8.40 -0.95
N ASN A 777 1.31 8.20 -0.60
CA ASN A 777 2.07 9.13 0.24
C ASN A 777 2.28 10.52 -0.40
N TRP A 778 2.23 10.66 -1.72
CA TRP A 778 2.23 11.99 -2.36
C TRP A 778 0.96 12.77 -2.03
N CYS A 779 -0.20 12.09 -1.92
CA CYS A 779 -1.45 12.71 -1.46
C CYS A 779 -1.41 13.11 0.03
N TRP A 780 -0.40 12.70 0.79
CA TRP A 780 -0.15 13.10 2.18
C TRP A 780 1.07 14.02 2.36
N THR A 781 1.82 14.28 1.29
CA THR A 781 3.04 15.11 1.35
C THR A 781 2.68 16.59 1.16
N PRO A 782 2.96 17.50 2.13
CA PRO A 782 2.51 18.90 2.07
C PRO A 782 2.84 19.65 0.78
N SER A 783 4.06 19.48 0.25
CA SER A 783 4.50 20.13 -0.99
C SER A 783 3.80 19.60 -2.24
N GLN A 784 3.34 18.34 -2.22
CA GLN A 784 2.64 17.71 -3.34
C GLN A 784 1.13 17.94 -3.25
N LEU A 785 0.55 17.88 -2.05
CA LEU A 785 -0.82 18.36 -1.79
C LEU A 785 -1.05 19.76 -2.37
N LYS A 786 -0.10 20.68 -2.17
CA LYS A 786 -0.16 22.01 -2.76
C LYS A 786 -0.11 22.00 -4.29
N LYS A 787 0.78 21.19 -4.91
CA LYS A 787 0.84 21.00 -6.39
C LYS A 787 -0.44 20.37 -6.97
N LEU A 788 -1.11 19.48 -6.22
CA LEU A 788 -2.31 18.74 -6.62
C LEU A 788 -3.60 19.58 -6.54
N SER A 789 -3.51 20.77 -5.95
CA SER A 789 -4.65 21.59 -5.54
C SER A 789 -4.77 22.92 -6.29
N GLY A 790 -6.00 23.44 -6.38
CA GLY A 790 -6.32 24.80 -6.81
C GLY A 790 -7.82 25.04 -6.71
N HIS A 791 -8.23 26.10 -6.00
CA HIS A 791 -9.63 26.43 -5.74
C HIS A 791 -10.42 26.61 -7.04
N TYR A 792 -11.54 25.90 -7.21
CA TYR A 792 -12.22 25.76 -8.50
C TYR A 792 -12.66 27.09 -9.15
N GLU A 793 -13.08 28.10 -8.36
CA GLU A 793 -13.45 29.43 -8.88
C GLU A 793 -12.28 30.40 -9.07
N THR A 794 -11.29 30.38 -8.17
CA THR A 794 -10.31 31.47 -8.03
C THR A 794 -8.90 31.09 -8.48
N GLY A 795 -8.63 29.79 -8.68
CA GLY A 795 -7.30 29.24 -8.93
C GLY A 795 -6.33 29.37 -7.74
N ALA A 796 -6.80 29.82 -6.57
CA ALA A 796 -5.95 29.99 -5.39
C ALA A 796 -5.42 28.63 -4.88
N PRO A 797 -4.13 28.51 -4.50
CA PRO A 797 -3.62 27.29 -3.89
C PRO A 797 -4.28 27.05 -2.52
N ILE A 798 -4.35 25.79 -2.10
CA ILE A 798 -4.81 25.45 -0.75
C ILE A 798 -3.90 26.10 0.33
N PRO A 799 -4.45 26.71 1.40
CA PRO A 799 -3.65 27.35 2.44
C PRO A 799 -2.76 26.34 3.20
N ASP A 800 -1.51 26.71 3.50
CA ASP A 800 -0.56 25.82 4.20
C ASP A 800 -1.03 25.37 5.58
N GLU A 801 -1.84 26.18 6.26
CA GLU A 801 -2.50 25.83 7.52
C GLU A 801 -3.54 24.70 7.31
N LEU A 802 -4.30 24.74 6.22
CA LEU A 802 -5.30 23.73 5.87
C LEU A 802 -4.63 22.43 5.40
N ILE A 803 -3.48 22.52 4.69
CA ILE A 803 -2.60 21.36 4.44
C ILE A 803 -2.13 20.76 5.77
N SER A 804 -1.66 21.59 6.70
CA SER A 804 -1.12 21.12 7.98
C SER A 804 -2.17 20.41 8.83
N ARG A 805 -3.39 20.96 8.91
CA ARG A 805 -4.55 20.30 9.54
C ARG A 805 -4.89 18.99 8.82
N LEU A 806 -5.00 18.99 7.49
CA LEU A 806 -5.34 17.80 6.70
C LEU A 806 -4.32 16.67 6.89
N VAL A 807 -3.02 16.96 6.80
CA VAL A 807 -1.96 15.97 7.00
C VAL A 807 -1.96 15.43 8.44
N SER A 808 -2.32 16.25 9.44
CA SER A 808 -2.48 15.76 10.82
C SER A 808 -3.61 14.74 11.00
N THR A 809 -4.56 14.65 10.07
CA THR A 809 -5.62 13.62 10.08
C THR A 809 -5.20 12.26 9.53
N LYS A 810 -4.02 12.11 8.92
CA LYS A 810 -3.59 10.85 8.25
C LYS A 810 -3.74 9.58 9.11
N HIS A 811 -3.55 9.72 10.42
CA HIS A 811 -3.56 8.60 11.37
C HIS A 811 -4.69 8.70 12.40
N VAL A 812 -5.69 9.57 12.19
CA VAL A 812 -6.89 9.65 13.04
C VAL A 812 -7.69 8.36 12.90
N ASN A 813 -8.05 7.77 14.04
CA ASN A 813 -8.67 6.43 14.13
C ASN A 813 -7.89 5.34 13.37
N GLY A 814 -6.58 5.53 13.23
CA GLY A 814 -5.69 4.68 12.45
C GLY A 814 -5.58 3.27 13.02
N ALA A 815 -5.72 3.09 14.34
CA ALA A 815 -5.71 1.76 14.92
C ALA A 815 -7.03 1.01 14.64
N LEU A 816 -8.18 1.66 14.75
CA LEU A 816 -9.48 1.10 14.39
C LEU A 816 -9.59 0.74 12.91
N PHE A 817 -9.05 1.59 12.03
CA PHE A 817 -8.95 1.30 10.60
C PHE A 817 -8.18 -0.01 10.37
N ASN A 818 -6.99 -0.13 10.95
CA ASN A 818 -6.15 -1.32 10.77
C ASN A 818 -6.71 -2.56 11.49
N LEU A 819 -7.37 -2.43 12.64
CA LEU A 819 -8.08 -3.53 13.31
C LEU A 819 -9.25 -4.04 12.45
N ARG A 820 -9.89 -3.18 11.65
CA ARG A 820 -10.90 -3.60 10.65
C ARG A 820 -10.27 -4.32 9.46
N GLN A 821 -9.07 -3.93 9.01
CA GLN A 821 -8.34 -4.71 8.00
C GLN A 821 -7.88 -6.08 8.54
N LEU A 822 -7.45 -6.11 9.81
CA LEU A 822 -7.14 -7.35 10.53
C LEU A 822 -8.36 -8.25 10.69
N HIS A 823 -9.56 -7.71 10.93
CA HIS A 823 -10.81 -8.48 10.93
C HIS A 823 -11.00 -9.23 9.61
N PHE A 824 -10.88 -8.55 8.47
CA PHE A 824 -10.99 -9.18 7.16
C PHE A 824 -9.88 -10.22 6.92
N GLY A 825 -8.62 -9.88 7.18
CA GLY A 825 -7.48 -10.78 6.96
C GLY A 825 -7.51 -12.03 7.85
N LEU A 826 -7.83 -11.86 9.13
CA LEU A 826 -7.93 -12.98 10.08
C LEU A 826 -9.18 -13.84 9.83
N PHE A 827 -10.31 -13.26 9.43
CA PHE A 827 -11.50 -14.02 9.05
C PHE A 827 -11.24 -14.87 7.80
N ASP A 828 -10.69 -14.26 6.74
CA ASP A 828 -10.31 -14.95 5.50
C ASP A 828 -9.33 -16.11 5.77
N MET A 829 -8.30 -15.88 6.59
CA MET A 829 -7.40 -16.95 6.99
C MET A 829 -8.10 -18.01 7.86
N LYS A 830 -8.97 -17.65 8.81
CA LYS A 830 -9.64 -18.59 9.72
C LYS A 830 -10.61 -19.53 9.00
N VAL A 831 -11.38 -19.05 8.02
CA VAL A 831 -12.28 -19.93 7.23
C VAL A 831 -11.55 -20.82 6.22
N HIS A 832 -10.29 -20.50 5.90
CA HIS A 832 -9.44 -21.27 4.99
C HIS A 832 -8.30 -22.05 5.69
N THR A 833 -8.25 -22.06 7.03
CA THR A 833 -7.34 -22.87 7.88
C THR A 833 -8.08 -23.78 8.90
N PRO A 834 -9.15 -24.51 8.53
CA PRO A 834 -9.77 -25.48 9.43
C PRO A 834 -8.85 -26.68 9.67
N LYS A 835 -8.84 -27.24 10.88
CA LYS A 835 -8.03 -28.41 11.21
C LYS A 835 -8.52 -29.67 10.49
N THR A 836 -9.83 -29.75 10.29
CA THR A 836 -10.58 -30.87 9.72
C THR A 836 -11.75 -30.32 8.90
N HIS A 837 -12.20 -31.05 7.87
CA HIS A 837 -13.29 -30.60 7.02
C HIS A 837 -14.59 -30.40 7.83
N GLU A 838 -14.80 -31.28 8.80
CA GLU A 838 -15.91 -31.32 9.74
C GLU A 838 -15.94 -30.09 10.70
N GLU A 839 -14.79 -29.46 10.96
CA GLU A 839 -14.74 -28.16 11.68
C GLU A 839 -15.39 -27.09 10.80
N LEU A 840 -15.07 -27.08 9.50
CA LEU A 840 -15.62 -26.12 8.55
C LEU A 840 -17.09 -26.39 8.21
N GLU A 841 -17.54 -27.64 8.18
CA GLU A 841 -18.95 -28.01 8.01
C GLU A 841 -19.80 -27.47 9.17
N SER A 842 -19.37 -27.68 10.42
CA SER A 842 -20.12 -27.26 11.62
C SER A 842 -20.10 -25.74 11.88
N LEU A 843 -19.20 -24.99 11.23
CA LEU A 843 -19.01 -23.55 11.47
C LEU A 843 -20.20 -22.69 11.01
N ASP A 844 -20.78 -21.92 11.95
CA ASP A 844 -21.63 -20.77 11.62
C ASP A 844 -20.75 -19.58 11.20
N VAL A 845 -20.79 -19.28 9.90
CA VAL A 845 -19.87 -18.34 9.25
C VAL A 845 -20.29 -16.89 9.47
N SER A 846 -21.59 -16.59 9.50
CA SER A 846 -22.10 -15.24 9.77
C SER A 846 -21.87 -14.87 11.23
N LYS A 847 -22.11 -15.82 12.15
CA LYS A 847 -21.75 -15.68 13.56
C LYS A 847 -20.26 -15.39 13.73
N LEU A 848 -19.38 -16.22 13.15
CA LEU A 848 -17.93 -16.02 13.24
C LEU A 848 -17.52 -14.63 12.72
N TYR A 849 -18.06 -14.21 11.57
CA TYR A 849 -17.75 -12.92 10.96
C TYR A 849 -18.06 -11.75 11.90
N ASN A 850 -19.23 -11.74 12.53
CA ASN A 850 -19.64 -10.66 13.43
C ASN A 850 -18.94 -10.74 14.80
N GLU A 851 -18.72 -11.94 15.36
CA GLU A 851 -18.01 -12.12 16.63
C GLU A 851 -16.53 -11.70 16.52
N MET A 852 -15.83 -12.10 15.44
CA MET A 852 -14.46 -11.64 15.20
C MET A 852 -14.38 -10.12 14.99
N ARG A 853 -15.41 -9.50 14.40
CA ARG A 853 -15.47 -8.03 14.22
C ARG A 853 -15.56 -7.30 15.55
N ALA A 854 -16.43 -7.76 16.45
CA ALA A 854 -16.57 -7.21 17.79
C ALA A 854 -15.30 -7.43 18.63
N GLU A 855 -14.70 -8.63 18.56
CA GLU A 855 -13.46 -9.00 19.26
C GLU A 855 -12.25 -8.16 18.81
N LEU A 856 -12.12 -7.92 17.51
CA LEU A 856 -10.93 -7.25 16.93
C LEU A 856 -11.07 -5.72 16.92
N CYS A 857 -12.22 -5.18 16.55
CA CYS A 857 -12.41 -3.72 16.47
C CYS A 857 -12.87 -3.10 17.80
N GLY A 858 -13.39 -3.88 18.76
CA GLY A 858 -14.03 -3.35 19.97
C GLY A 858 -15.36 -2.61 19.74
N LEU A 859 -15.82 -2.54 18.48
CA LEU A 859 -17.06 -1.89 18.07
C LEU A 859 -18.23 -2.87 18.20
N LYS A 860 -19.29 -2.49 18.91
CA LYS A 860 -20.42 -3.38 19.22
C LYS A 860 -21.44 -3.42 18.08
N GLY A 861 -21.94 -4.60 17.73
CA GLY A 861 -23.12 -4.78 16.90
C GLY A 861 -24.41 -4.89 17.72
N PRO A 862 -25.51 -5.32 17.08
CA PRO A 862 -26.78 -5.61 17.74
C PRO A 862 -26.71 -6.70 18.83
N GLU A 863 -25.64 -7.50 18.90
CA GLU A 863 -25.47 -8.47 19.99
C GLU A 863 -25.31 -7.81 21.37
N ALA A 864 -24.87 -6.56 21.44
CA ALA A 864 -24.90 -5.76 22.65
C ALA A 864 -26.31 -5.25 23.05
N LEU A 865 -27.31 -5.45 22.17
CA LEU A 865 -28.74 -5.23 22.44
C LEU A 865 -29.49 -6.55 22.73
N GLY A 866 -28.78 -7.69 22.76
CA GLY A 866 -29.36 -9.02 22.99
C GLY A 866 -29.86 -9.73 21.72
N GLU A 867 -29.61 -9.18 20.53
CA GLU A 867 -29.83 -9.88 19.26
C GLU A 867 -28.74 -10.97 19.06
N PRO A 868 -28.97 -12.07 18.32
CA PRO A 868 -27.92 -13.05 18.05
C PRO A 868 -26.87 -12.47 17.08
N SER A 869 -25.60 -12.90 17.21
CA SER A 869 -24.48 -12.51 16.32
C SER A 869 -24.66 -12.92 14.84
N THR A 870 -25.82 -13.44 14.44
CA THR A 870 -26.22 -13.76 13.06
C THR A 870 -27.05 -12.64 12.41
N TRP A 871 -27.07 -11.44 13.00
CA TRP A 871 -27.84 -10.26 12.55
C TRP A 871 -27.42 -9.71 11.17
N GLY A 872 -26.21 -10.02 10.71
CA GLY A 872 -25.63 -9.49 9.48
C GLY A 872 -24.75 -10.51 8.77
N ASN A 873 -24.60 -10.33 7.46
CA ASN A 873 -23.97 -11.28 6.54
C ASN A 873 -22.89 -10.58 5.70
N GLY A 874 -22.07 -9.73 6.30
CA GLY A 874 -21.08 -8.91 5.59
C GLY A 874 -20.13 -9.71 4.69
N GLN A 875 -19.79 -10.96 5.06
CA GLN A 875 -19.01 -11.87 4.22
C GLN A 875 -19.70 -12.22 2.88
N ALA A 876 -21.03 -12.22 2.83
CA ALA A 876 -21.84 -12.42 1.63
C ALA A 876 -21.87 -11.18 0.71
N THR A 877 -21.48 -10.02 1.23
CA THR A 877 -21.28 -8.77 0.47
C THR A 877 -19.83 -8.56 0.02
N PHE A 878 -18.89 -9.38 0.53
CA PHE A 878 -17.44 -9.13 0.45
C PHE A 878 -16.80 -9.84 -0.76
N GLY A 879 -16.87 -9.20 -1.93
CA GLY A 879 -16.41 -9.74 -3.21
C GLY A 879 -15.01 -10.38 -3.20
N HIS A 880 -14.04 -9.79 -2.50
CA HIS A 880 -12.66 -10.30 -2.40
C HIS A 880 -12.55 -11.78 -2.01
N LEU A 881 -13.39 -12.24 -1.07
CA LEU A 881 -13.34 -13.62 -0.56
C LEU A 881 -13.73 -14.67 -1.62
N ILE A 882 -14.31 -14.24 -2.74
CA ILE A 882 -14.74 -15.09 -3.85
C ILE A 882 -14.02 -14.72 -5.16
N GLY A 883 -13.76 -13.43 -5.41
CA GLY A 883 -13.05 -12.90 -6.58
C GLY A 883 -11.51 -13.09 -6.59
N GLY A 884 -10.99 -14.15 -5.97
CA GLY A 884 -9.58 -14.54 -6.08
C GLY A 884 -8.59 -13.98 -5.04
N TYR A 885 -9.06 -13.24 -4.04
CA TYR A 885 -8.27 -12.82 -2.85
C TYR A 885 -8.45 -13.77 -1.66
N ASP A 886 -9.07 -14.93 -1.86
CA ASP A 886 -9.25 -16.00 -0.88
C ASP A 886 -7.92 -16.53 -0.32
N ALA A 887 -7.87 -16.66 1.02
CA ALA A 887 -6.66 -16.88 1.81
C ALA A 887 -5.52 -15.93 1.39
N GLY A 888 -5.86 -14.65 1.25
CA GLY A 888 -5.07 -13.63 0.56
C GLY A 888 -5.44 -12.19 0.88
N TYR A 889 -6.49 -11.91 1.64
CA TYR A 889 -6.85 -10.52 1.98
C TYR A 889 -5.78 -9.83 2.85
N TYR A 890 -4.97 -10.61 3.58
CA TYR A 890 -3.76 -10.12 4.26
C TYR A 890 -2.82 -9.33 3.34
N GLY A 891 -2.87 -9.58 2.01
CA GLY A 891 -2.05 -8.94 1.00
C GLY A 891 -2.11 -7.41 1.03
N TYR A 892 -3.25 -6.82 1.41
CA TYR A 892 -3.40 -5.37 1.58
C TYR A 892 -2.51 -4.81 2.69
N LEU A 893 -2.37 -5.53 3.82
CA LEU A 893 -1.54 -5.11 4.97
C LEU A 893 -0.06 -5.43 4.77
N SER A 894 0.27 -6.57 4.13
CA SER A 894 1.68 -6.86 3.81
C SER A 894 2.21 -5.96 2.69
N SER A 895 1.37 -5.58 1.73
CA SER A 895 1.72 -4.56 0.74
C SER A 895 1.98 -3.20 1.38
N GLN A 896 1.27 -2.84 2.45
CA GLN A 896 1.54 -1.60 3.20
C GLN A 896 2.89 -1.62 3.94
N VAL A 897 3.34 -2.79 4.40
CA VAL A 897 4.71 -2.96 4.92
C VAL A 897 5.74 -2.63 3.83
N TYR A 898 5.62 -3.23 2.65
CA TYR A 898 6.58 -3.02 1.56
C TYR A 898 6.52 -1.60 0.98
N SER A 899 5.33 -1.01 0.87
CA SER A 899 5.14 0.32 0.30
C SER A 899 5.60 1.44 1.23
N ALA A 900 5.36 1.31 2.54
CA ALA A 900 5.93 2.20 3.55
C ALA A 900 7.46 2.11 3.55
N ASP A 901 8.04 0.91 3.47
CA ASP A 901 9.50 0.75 3.46
C ASP A 901 10.16 1.35 2.20
N MET A 902 9.55 1.15 1.03
CA MET A 902 9.96 1.83 -0.22
C MET A 902 9.87 3.35 -0.11
N PHE A 903 8.74 3.89 0.37
CA PHE A 903 8.57 5.34 0.49
C PHE A 903 9.52 5.95 1.52
N GLN A 904 9.58 5.42 2.74
CA GLN A 904 10.38 5.96 3.84
C GLN A 904 11.89 5.84 3.58
N THR A 905 12.34 4.75 2.93
CA THR A 905 13.78 4.56 2.61
C THR A 905 14.24 5.43 1.45
N VAL A 906 13.40 5.63 0.42
CA VAL A 906 13.85 6.20 -0.87
C VAL A 906 13.28 7.58 -1.16
N PHE A 907 12.01 7.84 -0.85
CA PHE A 907 11.30 9.04 -1.33
C PHE A 907 10.96 10.05 -0.23
N ALA A 908 10.82 9.66 1.04
CA ALA A 908 10.37 10.57 2.11
C ALA A 908 11.30 11.80 2.32
N ALA A 909 12.60 11.66 2.03
CA ALA A 909 13.56 12.78 2.08
C ALA A 909 13.48 13.71 0.85
N ASN A 910 13.12 13.19 -0.32
CA ASN A 910 12.92 13.95 -1.55
C ASN A 910 11.82 13.30 -2.42
N PRO A 911 10.54 13.66 -2.22
CA PRO A 911 9.43 13.04 -2.96
C PRO A 911 9.39 13.34 -4.45
N MET A 912 10.27 14.21 -4.97
CA MET A 912 10.43 14.47 -6.41
C MET A 912 11.84 14.12 -6.90
N ASP A 913 12.47 13.11 -6.29
CA ASP A 913 13.73 12.56 -6.78
C ASP A 913 13.52 11.79 -8.09
N HIS A 914 13.87 12.41 -9.21
CA HIS A 914 13.70 11.83 -10.53
C HIS A 914 14.67 10.66 -10.78
N GLU A 915 15.86 10.64 -10.17
CA GLU A 915 16.80 9.51 -10.31
C GLU A 915 16.23 8.27 -9.61
N GLN A 916 15.74 8.43 -8.37
CA GLN A 916 15.04 7.33 -7.69
C GLN A 916 13.70 6.99 -8.35
N GLY A 917 13.00 7.95 -8.96
CA GLY A 917 11.81 7.74 -9.77
C GLY A 917 12.07 6.82 -10.97
N ARG A 918 13.11 7.10 -11.77
CA ARG A 918 13.58 6.19 -12.84
C ARG A 918 14.00 4.84 -12.29
N ARG A 919 14.80 4.82 -11.21
CA ARG A 919 15.25 3.58 -10.58
C ARG A 919 14.08 2.69 -10.13
N TYR A 920 13.03 3.28 -9.56
CA TYR A 920 11.78 2.59 -9.22
C TYR A 920 11.07 2.06 -10.47
N ARG A 921 10.91 2.87 -11.52
CA ARG A 921 10.33 2.45 -12.81
C ARG A 921 11.04 1.21 -13.37
N HIS A 922 12.37 1.23 -13.48
CA HIS A 922 13.14 0.13 -14.09
C HIS A 922 13.33 -1.10 -13.18
N THR A 923 13.40 -0.90 -11.86
CA THR A 923 13.66 -2.00 -10.91
C THR A 923 12.36 -2.70 -10.52
N VAL A 924 11.28 -1.95 -10.30
CA VAL A 924 10.00 -2.46 -9.80
C VAL A 924 8.98 -2.62 -10.95
N LEU A 925 8.55 -1.51 -11.55
CA LEU A 925 7.39 -1.52 -12.46
C LEU A 925 7.65 -2.26 -13.78
N GLU A 926 8.84 -2.09 -14.38
CA GLU A 926 9.19 -2.71 -15.66
C GLU A 926 9.21 -4.24 -15.62
N LYS A 927 9.34 -4.84 -14.43
CA LYS A 927 9.36 -6.29 -14.25
C LYS A 927 7.98 -6.91 -14.37
N GLY A 928 6.93 -6.25 -13.88
CA GLY A 928 5.67 -6.93 -13.57
C GLY A 928 5.91 -8.26 -12.85
N GLY A 929 5.19 -9.31 -13.24
CA GLY A 929 5.35 -10.67 -12.68
C GLY A 929 6.57 -11.47 -13.18
N SER A 930 7.49 -10.89 -13.97
CA SER A 930 8.58 -11.65 -14.64
C SER A 930 9.77 -12.00 -13.75
N GLN A 931 9.90 -11.35 -12.59
CA GLN A 931 10.93 -11.59 -11.57
C GLN A 931 10.24 -12.00 -10.26
N ASP A 932 10.97 -12.63 -9.32
CA ASP A 932 10.42 -12.80 -7.97
C ASP A 932 10.37 -11.48 -7.21
N GLU A 933 9.23 -11.21 -6.59
CA GLU A 933 8.88 -9.92 -6.01
C GLU A 933 9.70 -9.59 -4.75
N MET A 934 10.22 -10.59 -4.03
CA MET A 934 11.21 -10.36 -2.96
C MET A 934 12.54 -9.86 -3.53
N LEU A 935 13.04 -10.49 -4.61
CA LEU A 935 14.26 -10.06 -5.29
C LEU A 935 14.11 -8.64 -5.87
N THR A 936 12.93 -8.30 -6.38
CA THR A 936 12.60 -6.94 -6.84
C THR A 936 12.71 -5.91 -5.71
N LEU A 937 12.18 -6.20 -4.52
CA LEU A 937 12.34 -5.33 -3.34
C LEU A 937 13.80 -5.24 -2.90
N GLU A 938 14.52 -6.36 -2.84
CA GLU A 938 15.94 -6.40 -2.43
C GLU A 938 16.84 -5.56 -3.37
N GLN A 939 16.60 -5.63 -4.69
CA GLN A 939 17.29 -4.80 -5.68
C GLN A 939 16.98 -3.30 -5.53
N PHE A 940 15.75 -2.94 -5.15
CA PHE A 940 15.34 -1.54 -5.02
C PHE A 940 15.71 -0.91 -3.67
N LEU A 941 15.58 -1.65 -2.57
CA LEU A 941 15.94 -1.19 -1.22
C LEU A 941 17.44 -1.35 -0.93
N GLY A 942 18.15 -2.22 -1.66
CA GLY A 942 19.55 -2.59 -1.37
C GLY A 942 19.70 -3.51 -0.15
N ARG A 943 18.58 -4.02 0.36
CA ARG A 943 18.44 -4.90 1.53
C ARG A 943 17.06 -5.57 1.50
N ASN A 944 16.86 -6.59 2.33
CA ASN A 944 15.53 -7.15 2.59
C ASN A 944 14.57 -6.07 3.15
N PRO A 945 13.26 -6.15 2.84
CA PRO A 945 12.25 -5.23 3.37
C PRO A 945 12.05 -5.37 4.90
N SER A 946 11.62 -4.29 5.55
CA SER A 946 11.44 -4.18 7.01
C SER A 946 10.07 -3.60 7.37
N SER A 947 9.44 -4.13 8.42
CA SER A 947 8.18 -3.61 8.98
C SER A 947 8.35 -2.32 9.80
N GLU A 948 9.58 -1.91 10.12
CA GLU A 948 9.86 -0.73 10.95
C GLU A 948 9.25 0.57 10.38
N ALA A 949 9.29 0.75 9.05
CA ALA A 949 8.72 1.91 8.38
C ALA A 949 7.20 2.01 8.60
N PHE A 950 6.49 0.90 8.41
CA PHE A 950 5.05 0.78 8.60
C PHE A 950 4.65 0.88 10.07
N TYR A 951 5.39 0.26 10.99
CA TYR A 951 5.13 0.38 12.43
C TYR A 951 5.36 1.81 12.92
N LYS A 952 6.39 2.51 12.42
CA LYS A 952 6.61 3.92 12.74
C LYS A 952 5.50 4.81 12.19
N GLU A 953 5.01 4.53 10.98
CA GLU A 953 3.88 5.23 10.38
C GLU A 953 2.56 5.04 11.16
N LEU A 954 2.36 3.88 11.80
CA LEU A 954 1.22 3.63 12.69
C LEU A 954 1.45 4.07 14.16
N GLY A 955 2.62 4.58 14.52
CA GLY A 955 2.95 4.95 15.91
C GLY A 955 3.18 3.75 16.85
N LEU A 956 3.71 2.65 16.32
CA LEU A 956 3.85 1.33 16.97
C LEU A 956 5.32 0.80 17.04
N ALA A 957 6.30 1.68 16.80
CA ALA A 957 7.73 1.37 16.69
C ALA A 957 8.54 1.92 17.86
#